data_AF-G5GI82-F1
#
_entry.id   AF-G5GI82-F1
#
_cell.length_a   1.000
_cell.length_b   1.000
_cell.length_c   1.000
_cell.angle_alpha   90.00
_cell.angle_beta   90.00
_cell.angle_gamma   90.00
#
_symmetry.space_group_name_H-M   'P 1'
#
loop_
_entity.id
_entity.type
_entity.pdbx_description
1 polymer ?
#
loop_
_entity_poly.entity_id
_entity_poly.type
_entity_poly.pdbx_seq_one_letter_code
_entity_poly.pdbx_strand_id
1 'polypeptide(L)'
;MVECIIINQIDGGFMSRYKKRKNMYEKPAVSFKRWVAGMWLIAVIVFVPLVFHNYYYDILPFKYHFLIGAHCLTFFLFTAYTFLSDNNKKHEFDDLPSLVSYIIKSIKNLNFTNVVNFVKSANFAEKAMLVFIAVYTISTLTSDRYVLQSFMGNEGRYNGLLLMSMYVIMYFMLKKHIKFSRHIITAFLSAGLFICIFGITDYFNMDILRFKVDIEPIDRNNFTSTIGNINTYTTYVGQFIAVSGTLFMLSPADFDRTEGKVSIGRLLFYYICMAVGFMALAMGKSDNGYLTLAAFFGILPFVAWRNRRGFRRYIITLATYFSVIKIIGVLNKSYADTVIGIDGIYQYIAEFKYMNFVVLFLCAAALVICVIDYKTSAYDKKLPVILRQIWLAFLVIVTGCVIYLFYKANTDPDAVNKFGSVKNYLIFNDNWGTNRGYIWRVAIEEYLKLPPVQKIFGTGPETFGIYMKALRYEDMVVRTRQYFDNAHNEYIQFLFTIGPFGVLSYIIMTLGTAYLCIKAWAKGLVKEEQGVHLVAAAFLIICYAAQATVNLYVPITSCIVWGFMTMSAGMLKDVKFKTAQSSDTKDVKSSQIYETKSDKDVKAQSQGNGKKSDDQTAGFESGEIKSEKGSESSEPGSDKNSESGEGNPEKGSESGKVKPGKKSGNTKARHRKKA
;
A
#
# COMPACT_ATOMS: atom_id res chain seq x y z
N MET A 1 -53.59 -0.88 51.13
CA MET A 1 -53.57 -1.31 49.70
C MET A 1 -52.66 -0.43 48.83
N VAL A 2 -52.76 0.91 48.91
CA VAL A 2 -51.94 1.84 48.09
C VAL A 2 -50.43 1.66 48.26
N GLU A 3 -49.93 1.49 49.48
CA GLU A 3 -48.49 1.38 49.76
C GLU A 3 -47.80 0.19 49.06
N CYS A 4 -48.48 -0.97 48.98
CA CYS A 4 -47.97 -2.14 48.28
C CYS A 4 -47.77 -1.91 46.77
N ILE A 5 -48.47 -0.95 46.17
CA ILE A 5 -48.31 -0.59 44.75
C ILE A 5 -47.08 0.30 44.57
N ILE A 6 -46.86 1.26 45.48
CA ILE A 6 -45.73 2.20 45.43
C ILE A 6 -44.39 1.46 45.60
N ILE A 7 -44.28 0.56 46.58
CA ILE A 7 -43.04 -0.21 46.82
C ILE A 7 -42.68 -1.07 45.59
N ASN A 8 -43.65 -1.80 45.03
CA ASN A 8 -43.42 -2.63 43.84
C ASN A 8 -43.01 -1.82 42.59
N GLN A 9 -43.53 -0.60 42.42
CA GLN A 9 -43.10 0.28 41.31
C GLN A 9 -41.69 0.83 41.50
N ILE A 10 -41.28 1.14 42.74
CA ILE A 10 -39.93 1.61 43.05
C ILE A 10 -38.90 0.50 42.81
N ASP A 11 -39.12 -0.70 43.32
CA ASP A 11 -38.22 -1.84 43.10
C ASP A 11 -38.17 -2.28 41.63
N GLY A 12 -39.31 -2.33 40.95
CA GLY A 12 -39.36 -2.59 39.51
C GLY A 12 -38.57 -1.55 38.70
N GLY A 13 -38.67 -0.27 39.07
CA GLY A 13 -37.90 0.81 38.48
C GLY A 13 -36.39 0.71 38.76
N PHE A 14 -36.01 0.37 40.00
CA PHE A 14 -34.61 0.22 40.40
C PHE A 14 -33.97 -1.01 39.75
N MET A 15 -34.60 -2.18 39.81
CA MET A 15 -34.11 -3.41 39.17
C MET A 15 -34.09 -3.32 37.65
N SER A 16 -35.02 -2.58 37.03
CA SER A 16 -34.96 -2.25 35.59
C SER A 16 -33.73 -1.41 35.27
N ARG A 17 -33.50 -0.31 36.02
CA ARG A 17 -32.30 0.54 35.85
C ARG A 17 -31.01 -0.22 36.16
N TYR A 18 -31.00 -1.09 37.16
CA TYR A 18 -29.86 -1.92 37.52
C TYR A 18 -29.55 -2.96 36.44
N LYS A 19 -30.54 -3.71 35.93
CA LYS A 19 -30.36 -4.60 34.76
C LYS A 19 -29.88 -3.83 33.53
N LYS A 20 -30.43 -2.63 33.27
CA LYS A 20 -30.02 -1.81 32.11
C LYS A 20 -28.59 -1.27 32.23
N ARG A 21 -28.11 -0.96 33.46
CA ARG A 21 -26.69 -0.65 33.75
C ARG A 21 -25.81 -1.90 33.71
N LYS A 22 -26.26 -3.03 34.28
CA LYS A 22 -25.51 -4.30 34.29
C LYS A 22 -25.26 -4.79 32.86
N ASN A 23 -26.29 -4.83 32.01
CA ASN A 23 -26.16 -5.16 30.58
C ASN A 23 -25.31 -4.15 29.77
N MET A 24 -25.07 -2.95 30.31
CA MET A 24 -24.20 -1.92 29.71
C MET A 24 -22.72 -2.08 30.12
N TYR A 25 -22.46 -2.74 31.26
CA TYR A 25 -21.10 -3.10 31.71
C TYR A 25 -20.70 -4.54 31.33
N GLU A 26 -21.66 -5.48 31.30
CA GLU A 26 -21.52 -6.82 30.74
C GLU A 26 -21.46 -6.75 29.20
N LYS A 27 -20.36 -6.18 28.68
CA LYS A 27 -19.95 -6.41 27.29
C LYS A 27 -19.86 -7.92 27.09
N PRO A 28 -20.59 -8.52 26.12
CA PRO A 28 -20.55 -9.96 25.90
C PRO A 28 -19.10 -10.39 25.66
N ALA A 29 -18.62 -11.34 26.47
CA ALA A 29 -17.22 -11.73 26.52
C ALA A 29 -16.68 -11.98 25.10
N VAL A 30 -15.48 -11.46 24.81
CA VAL A 30 -14.87 -11.60 23.50
C VAL A 30 -14.53 -13.08 23.30
N SER A 31 -15.41 -13.79 22.58
CA SER A 31 -15.26 -15.21 22.22
C SER A 31 -13.81 -15.51 21.87
N PHE A 32 -13.23 -16.51 22.55
CA PHE A 32 -11.80 -16.80 22.57
C PHE A 32 -11.15 -16.78 21.17
N LYS A 33 -11.76 -17.44 20.19
CA LYS A 33 -11.30 -17.45 18.77
C LYS A 33 -11.17 -16.04 18.16
N ARG A 34 -12.01 -15.08 18.55
CA ARG A 34 -11.93 -13.67 18.12
C ARG A 34 -10.78 -12.92 18.80
N TRP A 35 -10.51 -13.21 20.08
CA TRP A 35 -9.37 -12.65 20.79
C TRP A 35 -8.05 -13.18 20.22
N VAL A 36 -7.91 -14.50 20.05
CA VAL A 36 -6.73 -15.12 19.42
C VAL A 36 -6.50 -14.59 18.00
N ALA A 37 -7.54 -14.47 17.17
CA ALA A 37 -7.41 -13.87 15.84
C ALA A 37 -6.95 -12.39 15.86
N GLY A 38 -7.34 -11.63 16.89
CA GLY A 38 -6.84 -10.27 17.11
C GLY A 38 -5.38 -10.23 17.57
N MET A 39 -4.97 -11.16 18.44
CA MET A 39 -3.58 -11.31 18.88
C MET A 39 -2.66 -11.72 17.73
N TRP A 40 -3.08 -12.66 16.86
CA TRP A 40 -2.32 -13.02 15.66
C TRP A 40 -2.12 -11.82 14.72
N LEU A 41 -3.17 -11.03 14.47
CA LEU A 41 -3.04 -9.81 13.65
C LEU A 41 -2.01 -8.84 14.24
N ILE A 42 -2.02 -8.62 15.56
CA ILE A 42 -1.05 -7.74 16.23
C ILE A 42 0.36 -8.34 16.19
N ALA A 43 0.54 -9.64 16.43
CA ALA A 43 1.82 -10.33 16.28
C ALA A 43 2.42 -10.13 14.88
N VAL A 44 1.59 -10.32 13.84
CA VAL A 44 2.01 -10.29 12.44
C VAL A 44 2.26 -8.89 11.89
N ILE A 45 1.42 -7.89 12.19
CA ILE A 45 1.56 -6.54 11.59
C ILE A 45 2.23 -5.51 12.50
N VAL A 46 2.31 -5.76 13.82
CA VAL A 46 2.87 -4.82 14.81
C VAL A 46 4.19 -5.34 15.37
N PHE A 47 4.23 -6.58 15.84
CA PHE A 47 5.45 -7.11 16.48
C PHE A 47 6.52 -7.57 15.50
N VAL A 48 6.21 -8.33 14.43
CA VAL A 48 7.23 -8.77 13.45
C VAL A 48 8.08 -7.60 12.88
N PRO A 49 7.53 -6.42 12.56
CA PRO A 49 8.32 -5.25 12.19
C PRO A 49 9.21 -4.70 13.32
N LEU A 50 8.77 -4.76 14.58
CA LEU A 50 9.48 -4.20 15.74
C LEU A 50 10.54 -5.12 16.35
N VAL A 51 10.31 -6.43 16.41
CA VAL A 51 11.17 -7.36 17.18
C VAL A 51 12.52 -7.60 16.49
N PHE A 52 13.59 -7.61 17.28
CA PHE A 52 14.96 -7.94 16.87
C PHE A 52 15.64 -8.75 17.98
N HIS A 53 16.80 -9.33 17.69
CA HIS A 53 17.58 -10.09 18.66
C HIS A 53 19.07 -9.70 18.60
N ASN A 54 19.83 -10.19 17.61
CA ASN A 54 21.25 -9.88 17.47
C ASN A 54 21.47 -8.78 16.42
N TYR A 55 21.08 -7.56 16.78
CA TYR A 55 21.24 -6.35 15.96
C TYR A 55 20.70 -6.54 14.52
N TYR A 56 21.51 -6.29 13.49
CA TYR A 56 21.17 -6.58 12.09
C TYR A 56 21.59 -7.99 11.61
N TYR A 57 22.38 -8.74 12.39
CA TYR A 57 22.99 -10.00 11.94
C TYR A 57 21.97 -11.13 11.71
N ASP A 58 21.00 -11.28 12.61
CA ASP A 58 19.97 -12.34 12.54
C ASP A 58 18.58 -11.80 12.19
N ILE A 59 18.47 -10.53 11.78
CA ILE A 59 17.19 -9.81 11.73
C ILE A 59 16.13 -10.46 10.82
N LEU A 60 16.55 -11.10 9.72
CA LEU A 60 15.67 -11.87 8.83
C LEU A 60 15.27 -13.23 9.45
N PRO A 61 16.21 -14.15 9.78
CA PRO A 61 15.85 -15.42 10.40
C PRO A 61 15.11 -15.26 11.74
N PHE A 62 15.46 -14.30 12.59
CA PHE A 62 14.77 -14.07 13.87
C PHE A 62 13.31 -13.68 13.67
N LYS A 63 13.03 -12.72 12.78
CA LYS A 63 11.66 -12.31 12.44
C LYS A 63 10.87 -13.46 11.78
N TYR A 64 11.52 -14.31 10.98
CA TYR A 64 10.90 -15.52 10.44
C TYR A 64 10.53 -16.53 11.55
N HIS A 65 11.43 -16.85 12.48
CA HIS A 65 11.13 -17.78 13.57
C HIS A 65 10.05 -17.24 14.52
N PHE A 66 10.06 -15.94 14.83
CA PHE A 66 8.98 -15.28 15.58
C PHE A 66 7.63 -15.40 14.83
N LEU A 67 7.63 -15.18 13.52
CA LEU A 67 6.45 -15.31 12.68
C LEU A 67 5.91 -16.75 12.66
N ILE A 68 6.77 -17.76 12.48
CA ILE A 68 6.39 -19.17 12.58
C ILE A 68 5.85 -19.51 13.97
N GLY A 69 6.50 -19.06 15.04
CA GLY A 69 6.02 -19.22 16.42
C GLY A 69 4.62 -18.64 16.63
N ALA A 70 4.35 -17.44 16.11
CA ALA A 70 3.02 -16.82 16.16
C ALA A 70 1.96 -17.61 15.37
N HIS A 71 2.31 -18.22 14.23
CA HIS A 71 1.42 -19.10 13.48
C HIS A 71 1.12 -20.40 14.25
N CYS A 72 2.16 -21.09 14.75
CA CYS A 72 2.03 -22.34 15.49
C CYS A 72 1.24 -22.17 16.79
N LEU A 73 1.51 -21.11 17.57
CA LEU A 73 0.74 -20.78 18.78
C LEU A 73 -0.72 -20.48 18.43
N THR A 74 -0.99 -19.72 17.37
CA THR A 74 -2.36 -19.40 16.93
C THR A 74 -3.11 -20.65 16.49
N PHE A 75 -2.45 -21.57 15.77
CA PHE A 75 -3.01 -22.86 15.38
C PHE A 75 -3.35 -23.71 16.61
N PHE A 76 -2.38 -23.88 17.52
CA PHE A 76 -2.54 -24.67 18.76
C PHE A 76 -3.68 -24.14 19.65
N LEU A 77 -3.75 -22.83 19.89
CA LEU A 77 -4.83 -22.24 20.66
C LEU A 77 -6.20 -22.45 19.99
N PHE A 78 -6.26 -22.42 18.65
CA PHE A 78 -7.49 -22.72 17.92
C PHE A 78 -7.92 -24.18 18.03
N THR A 79 -6.99 -25.13 17.84
CA THR A 79 -7.28 -26.57 17.88
C THR A 79 -7.62 -27.04 19.29
N ALA A 80 -6.82 -26.64 20.29
CA ALA A 80 -7.08 -26.92 21.71
C ALA A 80 -8.43 -26.34 22.15
N TYR A 81 -8.78 -25.11 21.77
CA TYR A 81 -10.09 -24.55 22.10
C TYR A 81 -11.24 -25.28 21.39
N THR A 82 -11.09 -25.74 20.14
CA THR A 82 -12.14 -26.59 19.51
C THR A 82 -12.32 -27.92 20.22
N PHE A 83 -11.22 -28.56 20.61
CA PHE A 83 -11.21 -29.84 21.32
C PHE A 83 -11.92 -29.70 22.68
N LEU A 84 -11.48 -28.74 23.51
CA LEU A 84 -12.08 -28.44 24.81
C LEU A 84 -13.54 -27.94 24.72
N SER A 85 -13.98 -27.44 23.56
CA SER A 85 -15.37 -27.02 23.34
C SER A 85 -16.28 -28.14 22.84
N ASP A 86 -15.75 -29.28 22.38
CA ASP A 86 -16.55 -30.45 21.96
C ASP A 86 -16.80 -31.42 23.14
N ASN A 87 -16.34 -31.07 24.35
CA ASN A 87 -16.48 -31.82 25.61
C ASN A 87 -17.92 -32.10 26.09
N ASN A 88 -18.95 -31.68 25.34
CA ASN A 88 -20.29 -32.28 25.47
C ASN A 88 -20.31 -33.75 24.99
N LYS A 89 -19.24 -34.22 24.34
CA LYS A 89 -18.86 -35.63 24.23
C LYS A 89 -17.70 -35.87 25.19
N LYS A 90 -17.83 -36.85 26.09
CA LYS A 90 -16.66 -37.39 26.80
C LYS A 90 -15.70 -37.98 25.76
N HIS A 91 -14.50 -37.43 25.70
CA HIS A 91 -13.40 -37.99 24.94
C HIS A 91 -12.24 -38.25 25.91
N GLU A 92 -12.31 -39.40 26.57
CA GLU A 92 -11.18 -39.97 27.31
C GLU A 92 -10.14 -40.43 26.26
N PHE A 93 -8.93 -39.85 26.35
CA PHE A 93 -7.78 -40.09 25.47
C PHE A 93 -6.60 -40.44 26.38
N ASP A 94 -6.60 -41.66 26.88
CA ASP A 94 -5.68 -42.10 27.93
C ASP A 94 -4.24 -42.32 27.42
N ASP A 95 -4.03 -42.26 26.10
CA ASP A 95 -2.74 -42.47 25.44
C ASP A 95 -2.57 -41.65 24.15
N LEU A 96 -1.33 -41.60 23.64
CA LEU A 96 -1.03 -40.93 22.36
C LEU A 96 -1.64 -41.66 21.13
N PRO A 97 -1.65 -43.00 21.04
CA PRO A 97 -2.35 -43.74 19.98
C PRO A 97 -3.83 -43.39 19.81
N SER A 98 -4.62 -43.27 20.88
CA SER A 98 -6.04 -42.92 20.80
C SER A 98 -6.23 -41.52 20.21
N LEU A 99 -5.43 -40.53 20.63
CA LEU A 99 -5.42 -39.18 20.04
C LEU A 99 -5.05 -39.18 18.55
N VAL A 100 -4.03 -39.97 18.16
CA VAL A 100 -3.63 -40.15 16.76
C VAL A 100 -4.75 -40.83 15.95
N SER A 101 -5.44 -41.83 16.50
CA SER A 101 -6.61 -42.46 15.87
C SER A 101 -7.78 -41.46 15.72
N TYR A 102 -7.99 -40.61 16.73
CA TYR A 102 -8.70 -39.33 16.74
C TYR A 102 -8.51 -38.54 15.43
N ILE A 103 -7.28 -38.08 15.26
CA ILE A 103 -6.86 -37.21 14.17
C ILE A 103 -7.01 -37.92 12.82
N ILE A 104 -6.59 -39.18 12.71
CA ILE A 104 -6.73 -39.98 11.48
C ILE A 104 -8.20 -40.19 11.10
N LYS A 105 -9.08 -40.49 12.07
CA LYS A 105 -10.53 -40.64 11.83
C LYS A 105 -11.17 -39.32 11.41
N SER A 106 -10.76 -38.21 12.03
CA SER A 106 -11.20 -36.86 11.67
C SER A 106 -10.74 -36.44 10.26
N ILE A 107 -9.51 -36.81 9.87
CA ILE A 107 -8.98 -36.59 8.52
C ILE A 107 -9.70 -37.49 7.49
N LYS A 108 -9.95 -38.77 7.80
CA LYS A 108 -10.72 -39.68 6.93
C LYS A 108 -12.18 -39.22 6.76
N ASN A 109 -12.73 -38.48 7.72
CA ASN A 109 -14.05 -37.85 7.64
C ASN A 109 -14.08 -36.54 6.82
N LEU A 110 -12.95 -36.10 6.22
CA LEU A 110 -12.92 -34.99 5.26
C LEU A 110 -13.54 -35.41 3.92
N ASN A 111 -14.86 -35.54 3.90
CA ASN A 111 -15.64 -35.84 2.71
C ASN A 111 -15.30 -34.86 1.57
N PHE A 112 -14.95 -35.38 0.39
CA PHE A 112 -14.64 -34.59 -0.81
C PHE A 112 -15.73 -33.56 -1.14
N THR A 113 -17.00 -33.89 -0.90
CA THR A 113 -18.14 -32.97 -1.04
C THR A 113 -18.00 -31.71 -0.17
N ASN A 114 -17.46 -31.82 1.04
CA ASN A 114 -17.22 -30.66 1.91
C ASN A 114 -16.09 -29.77 1.37
N VAL A 115 -15.03 -30.36 0.81
CA VAL A 115 -13.94 -29.62 0.15
C VAL A 115 -14.46 -28.91 -1.10
N VAL A 116 -15.21 -29.61 -1.96
CA VAL A 116 -15.84 -29.03 -3.16
C VAL A 116 -16.81 -27.91 -2.79
N ASN A 117 -17.62 -28.06 -1.74
CA ASN A 117 -18.54 -27.01 -1.28
C ASN A 117 -17.80 -25.79 -0.72
N PHE A 118 -16.71 -26.00 0.03
CA PHE A 118 -15.82 -24.93 0.49
C PHE A 118 -15.22 -24.17 -0.71
N VAL A 119 -14.63 -24.88 -1.68
CA VAL A 119 -14.06 -24.26 -2.90
C VAL A 119 -15.14 -23.54 -3.70
N LYS A 120 -16.35 -24.10 -3.87
CA LYS A 120 -17.47 -23.41 -4.53
C LYS A 120 -17.83 -22.09 -3.83
N SER A 121 -17.89 -22.09 -2.49
CA SER A 121 -18.23 -20.93 -1.66
C SER A 121 -17.18 -19.81 -1.67
N ALA A 122 -15.92 -20.12 -1.99
CA ALA A 122 -14.82 -19.17 -1.99
C ALA A 122 -15.00 -18.09 -3.07
N ASN A 123 -14.58 -16.86 -2.78
CA ASN A 123 -14.58 -15.78 -3.78
C ASN A 123 -13.43 -15.98 -4.81
N PHE A 124 -13.37 -15.17 -5.87
CA PHE A 124 -12.39 -15.39 -6.95
C PHE A 124 -10.92 -15.20 -6.50
N ALA A 125 -10.63 -14.27 -5.58
CA ALA A 125 -9.30 -14.07 -5.03
C ALA A 125 -8.91 -15.21 -4.06
N GLU A 126 -9.88 -15.77 -3.34
CA GLU A 126 -9.71 -16.96 -2.51
C GLU A 126 -9.50 -18.23 -3.34
N LYS A 127 -10.17 -18.34 -4.50
CA LYS A 127 -9.91 -19.41 -5.48
C LYS A 127 -8.50 -19.29 -6.05
N ALA A 128 -8.05 -18.07 -6.37
CA ALA A 128 -6.67 -17.82 -6.78
C ALA A 128 -5.66 -18.16 -5.67
N MET A 129 -5.96 -17.87 -4.40
CA MET A 129 -5.13 -18.30 -3.26
C MET A 129 -4.99 -19.83 -3.14
N LEU A 130 -6.07 -20.57 -3.41
CA LEU A 130 -6.05 -22.04 -3.40
C LEU A 130 -5.28 -22.62 -4.59
N VAL A 131 -5.36 -21.99 -5.78
CA VAL A 131 -4.51 -22.33 -6.93
C VAL A 131 -3.03 -22.00 -6.64
N PHE A 132 -2.76 -20.84 -6.03
CA PHE A 132 -1.41 -20.41 -5.66
C PHE A 132 -0.72 -21.43 -4.76
N ILE A 133 -1.35 -21.83 -3.65
CA ILE A 133 -0.74 -22.82 -2.73
C ILE A 133 -0.63 -24.22 -3.36
N ALA A 134 -1.57 -24.61 -4.23
CA ALA A 134 -1.47 -25.87 -4.98
C ALA A 134 -0.27 -25.86 -5.94
N VAL A 135 -0.05 -24.78 -6.68
CA VAL A 135 1.13 -24.62 -7.55
C VAL A 135 2.41 -24.55 -6.71
N TYR A 136 2.43 -23.82 -5.59
CA TYR A 136 3.54 -23.78 -4.63
C TYR A 136 3.92 -25.17 -4.11
N THR A 137 2.91 -26.02 -3.89
CA THR A 137 3.07 -27.40 -3.43
C THR A 137 3.64 -28.29 -4.54
N ILE A 138 3.04 -28.27 -5.74
CA ILE A 138 3.54 -29.04 -6.89
C ILE A 138 4.98 -28.65 -7.20
N SER A 139 5.25 -27.35 -7.31
CA SER A 139 6.57 -26.76 -7.53
C SER A 139 7.63 -27.28 -6.53
N THR A 140 7.29 -27.30 -5.24
CA THR A 140 8.17 -27.83 -4.19
C THR A 140 8.42 -29.33 -4.37
N LEU A 141 7.40 -30.11 -4.70
CA LEU A 141 7.53 -31.55 -4.96
C LEU A 141 8.28 -31.87 -6.27
N THR A 142 8.27 -30.95 -7.25
CA THR A 142 8.99 -31.07 -8.53
C THR A 142 10.33 -30.31 -8.56
N SER A 143 10.86 -29.89 -7.40
CA SER A 143 12.15 -29.19 -7.29
C SER A 143 13.38 -30.13 -7.32
N ASP A 144 13.22 -31.29 -7.96
CA ASP A 144 14.21 -32.35 -8.12
C ASP A 144 14.90 -32.74 -6.79
N ARG A 145 16.15 -32.30 -6.58
CA ARG A 145 16.96 -32.59 -5.38
C ARG A 145 16.84 -31.53 -4.28
N TYR A 146 16.01 -30.50 -4.47
CA TYR A 146 15.92 -29.33 -3.59
C TYR A 146 14.62 -29.25 -2.78
N VAL A 147 13.86 -30.35 -2.69
CA VAL A 147 12.54 -30.40 -2.03
C VAL A 147 12.57 -29.89 -0.59
N LEU A 148 13.63 -30.20 0.18
CA LEU A 148 13.77 -29.73 1.56
C LEU A 148 14.04 -28.22 1.63
N GLN A 149 14.94 -27.73 0.77
CA GLN A 149 15.30 -26.31 0.64
C GLN A 149 14.10 -25.49 0.18
N SER A 150 13.31 -26.02 -0.75
CA SER A 150 12.06 -25.42 -1.25
C SER A 150 10.92 -25.47 -0.23
N PHE A 151 10.89 -26.49 0.64
CA PHE A 151 9.91 -26.58 1.72
C PHE A 151 10.22 -25.60 2.87
N MET A 152 11.49 -25.52 3.28
CA MET A 152 11.97 -24.62 4.35
C MET A 152 12.13 -23.16 3.90
N GLY A 153 12.59 -22.93 2.67
CA GLY A 153 13.00 -21.63 2.14
C GLY A 153 14.34 -21.10 2.68
N ASN A 154 15.10 -21.91 3.41
CA ASN A 154 16.26 -21.49 4.19
C ASN A 154 17.50 -21.11 3.34
N GLU A 155 17.60 -21.61 2.10
CA GLU A 155 18.68 -21.25 1.15
C GLU A 155 18.37 -19.94 0.37
N GLY A 156 17.21 -19.33 0.63
CA GLY A 156 16.79 -18.05 0.04
C GLY A 156 16.44 -17.03 1.13
N ARG A 157 15.18 -16.60 1.20
CA ARG A 157 14.70 -15.59 2.16
C ARG A 157 13.57 -16.09 3.06
N TYR A 158 13.51 -17.40 3.30
CA TYR A 158 12.55 -18.10 4.17
C TYR A 158 11.08 -18.08 3.70
N ASN A 159 10.81 -17.85 2.41
CA ASN A 159 9.45 -17.88 1.87
C ASN A 159 9.00 -19.28 1.38
N GLY A 160 9.62 -20.37 1.86
CA GLY A 160 9.34 -21.74 1.41
C GLY A 160 7.90 -22.20 1.66
N LEU A 161 7.55 -23.38 1.14
CA LEU A 161 6.18 -23.92 1.21
C LEU A 161 5.62 -23.97 2.65
N LEU A 162 6.46 -24.20 3.65
CA LEU A 162 6.05 -24.15 5.07
C LEU A 162 5.42 -22.79 5.42
N LEU A 163 6.05 -21.67 5.06
CA LEU A 163 5.53 -20.34 5.39
C LEU A 163 4.28 -20.01 4.59
N MET A 164 4.25 -20.29 3.27
CA MET A 164 3.06 -20.04 2.46
C MET A 164 1.86 -20.87 2.92
N SER A 165 2.09 -22.13 3.32
CA SER A 165 1.05 -22.99 3.89
C SER A 165 0.49 -22.38 5.18
N MET A 166 1.36 -21.91 6.07
CA MET A 166 0.96 -21.28 7.33
C MET A 166 0.14 -20.00 7.11
N TYR A 167 0.53 -19.13 6.18
CA TYR A 167 -0.26 -17.94 5.82
C TYR A 167 -1.66 -18.31 5.31
N VAL A 168 -1.77 -19.29 4.40
CA VAL A 168 -3.06 -19.69 3.81
C VAL A 168 -3.96 -20.38 4.84
N ILE A 169 -3.40 -21.22 5.71
CA ILE A 169 -4.12 -21.83 6.84
C ILE A 169 -4.67 -20.75 7.78
N MET A 170 -3.85 -19.76 8.18
CA MET A 170 -4.30 -18.66 9.02
C MET A 170 -5.36 -17.80 8.33
N TYR A 171 -5.22 -17.51 7.04
CA TYR A 171 -6.21 -16.76 6.28
C TYR A 171 -7.60 -17.42 6.37
N PHE A 172 -7.70 -18.72 6.03
CA PHE A 172 -8.99 -19.42 6.02
C PHE A 172 -9.52 -19.74 7.42
N MET A 173 -8.66 -19.99 8.40
CA MET A 173 -9.03 -20.23 9.79
C MET A 173 -9.53 -18.95 10.48
N LEU A 174 -8.81 -17.84 10.33
CA LEU A 174 -9.06 -16.62 11.10
C LEU A 174 -10.11 -15.70 10.47
N LYS A 175 -10.30 -15.68 9.14
CA LYS A 175 -11.25 -14.75 8.49
C LYS A 175 -12.68 -14.82 9.07
N LYS A 176 -13.15 -16.00 9.48
CA LYS A 176 -14.48 -16.16 10.10
C LYS A 176 -14.57 -15.46 11.47
N HIS A 177 -13.48 -15.45 12.24
CA HIS A 177 -13.43 -14.98 13.63
C HIS A 177 -12.95 -13.53 13.79
N ILE A 178 -12.23 -12.99 12.82
CA ILE A 178 -11.90 -11.56 12.77
C ILE A 178 -13.17 -10.71 12.78
N LYS A 179 -13.15 -9.65 13.57
CA LYS A 179 -14.14 -8.56 13.58
C LYS A 179 -13.37 -7.26 13.37
N PHE A 180 -13.93 -6.32 12.60
CA PHE A 180 -13.33 -5.00 12.42
C PHE A 180 -13.03 -4.33 13.78
N SER A 181 -11.79 -3.91 13.97
CA SER A 181 -11.34 -3.10 15.10
C SER A 181 -10.28 -2.12 14.62
N ARG A 182 -10.67 -0.84 14.52
CA ARG A 182 -9.77 0.27 14.18
C ARG A 182 -8.51 0.36 15.06
N HIS A 183 -8.58 -0.18 16.29
CA HIS A 183 -7.44 -0.21 17.23
C HIS A 183 -6.27 -1.07 16.73
N ILE A 184 -6.53 -2.11 15.94
CA ILE A 184 -5.47 -2.92 15.30
C ILE A 184 -4.69 -2.07 14.28
N ILE A 185 -5.40 -1.21 13.55
CA ILE A 185 -4.82 -0.27 12.58
C ILE A 185 -4.15 0.91 13.27
N THR A 186 -4.68 1.39 14.39
CA THR A 186 -3.96 2.33 15.26
C THR A 186 -2.64 1.73 15.75
N ALA A 187 -2.62 0.47 16.21
CA ALA A 187 -1.40 -0.19 16.67
C ALA A 187 -0.36 -0.36 15.54
N PHE A 188 -0.79 -0.78 14.35
CA PHE A 188 0.06 -0.80 13.14
C PHE A 188 0.69 0.58 12.86
N LEU A 189 -0.11 1.64 12.89
CA LEU A 189 0.37 2.99 12.63
C LEU A 189 1.25 3.54 13.77
N SER A 190 1.01 3.17 15.03
CA SER A 190 1.90 3.54 16.15
C SER A 190 3.27 2.87 16.00
N ALA A 191 3.32 1.56 15.73
CA ALA A 191 4.57 0.85 15.46
C ALA A 191 5.30 1.41 14.24
N GLY A 192 4.57 1.66 13.14
CA GLY A 192 5.13 2.23 11.93
C GLY A 192 5.70 3.63 12.12
N LEU A 193 5.08 4.45 12.99
CA LEU A 193 5.62 5.76 13.36
C LEU A 193 6.96 5.63 14.11
N PHE A 194 7.09 4.73 15.07
CA PHE A 194 8.38 4.46 15.73
C PHE A 194 9.45 3.96 14.75
N ILE A 195 9.09 3.03 13.86
CA ILE A 195 10.00 2.47 12.83
C ILE A 195 10.46 3.57 11.86
N CYS A 196 9.57 4.47 11.45
CA CYS A 196 9.92 5.62 10.61
C CYS A 196 10.85 6.59 11.35
N ILE A 197 10.55 6.93 12.61
CA ILE A 197 11.38 7.83 13.42
C ILE A 197 12.79 7.25 13.62
N PHE A 198 12.92 5.96 13.96
CA PHE A 198 14.24 5.32 14.11
C PHE A 198 15.03 5.28 12.80
N GLY A 199 14.39 5.08 11.65
CA GLY A 199 15.09 5.16 10.37
C GLY A 199 15.50 6.58 9.97
N ILE A 200 14.73 7.58 10.41
CA ILE A 200 15.14 9.00 10.32
C ILE A 200 16.35 9.28 11.22
N THR A 201 16.40 8.77 12.45
CA THR A 201 17.59 8.97 13.32
C THR A 201 18.83 8.25 12.79
N ASP A 202 18.67 7.08 12.16
CA ASP A 202 19.75 6.38 11.46
C ASP A 202 20.28 7.17 10.24
N TYR A 203 19.44 8.00 9.61
CA TYR A 203 19.83 8.87 8.50
C TYR A 203 20.73 10.04 8.93
N PHE A 204 20.58 10.51 10.17
CA PHE A 204 21.48 11.45 10.84
C PHE A 204 22.67 10.76 11.52
N ASN A 205 22.96 9.49 11.17
CA ASN A 205 24.02 8.67 11.76
C ASN A 205 24.00 8.57 13.30
N MET A 206 22.83 8.75 13.93
CA MET A 206 22.71 8.74 15.39
C MET A 206 22.88 7.35 16.01
N ASP A 207 22.60 6.28 15.24
CA ASP A 207 22.66 4.85 15.62
C ASP A 207 22.22 4.60 17.07
N ILE A 208 21.01 5.06 17.42
CA ILE A 208 20.52 5.16 18.82
C ILE A 208 20.54 3.80 19.54
N LEU A 209 20.30 2.71 18.80
CA LEU A 209 20.31 1.35 19.33
C LEU A 209 21.68 0.66 19.18
N ARG A 210 22.67 1.35 18.61
CA ARG A 210 24.04 0.87 18.34
C ARG A 210 24.12 -0.34 17.43
N PHE A 211 23.22 -0.43 16.46
CA PHE A 211 23.10 -1.57 15.53
C PHE A 211 24.19 -1.56 14.43
N LYS A 212 24.88 -0.44 14.19
CA LYS A 212 25.84 -0.28 13.08
C LYS A 212 27.31 -0.35 13.51
N VAL A 213 27.59 -0.47 14.81
CA VAL A 213 28.94 -0.44 15.39
C VAL A 213 29.87 -1.47 14.74
N ASP A 214 29.45 -2.73 14.71
CA ASP A 214 30.28 -3.86 14.25
C ASP A 214 29.98 -4.26 12.78
N ILE A 215 29.31 -3.39 12.02
CA ILE A 215 29.09 -3.55 10.57
C ILE A 215 30.22 -2.89 9.79
N GLU A 216 30.66 -3.55 8.72
CA GLU A 216 31.70 -3.03 7.82
C GLU A 216 31.28 -1.66 7.25
N PRO A 217 32.16 -0.63 7.25
CA PRO A 217 31.79 0.75 6.91
C PRO A 217 31.05 0.94 5.59
N ILE A 218 31.31 0.10 4.58
CA ILE A 218 30.65 0.14 3.27
C ILE A 218 29.16 -0.26 3.33
N ASP A 219 28.78 -1.12 4.27
CA ASP A 219 27.42 -1.67 4.39
C ASP A 219 26.55 -0.95 5.44
N ARG A 220 27.12 -0.09 6.30
CA ARG A 220 26.37 0.63 7.35
C ARG A 220 25.17 1.44 6.85
N ASN A 221 25.19 1.86 5.59
CA ASN A 221 24.11 2.62 4.96
C ASN A 221 23.06 1.74 4.25
N ASN A 222 23.33 0.43 4.12
CA ASN A 222 22.39 -0.55 3.56
C ASN A 222 21.39 -1.09 4.61
N PHE A 223 21.52 -0.69 5.88
CA PHE A 223 20.66 -1.09 7.00
C PHE A 223 20.09 0.12 7.76
N THR A 224 18.82 0.02 8.18
CA THR A 224 18.16 1.06 8.99
C THR A 224 16.98 0.53 9.82
N SER A 225 16.76 1.16 10.99
CA SER A 225 15.63 0.93 11.90
C SER A 225 15.49 -0.54 12.35
N THR A 226 14.37 -0.93 12.99
CA THR A 226 14.12 -2.33 13.39
C THR A 226 13.80 -3.27 12.22
N ILE A 227 14.07 -2.86 10.98
CA ILE A 227 13.79 -3.62 9.75
C ILE A 227 15.08 -4.17 9.11
N GLY A 228 16.20 -3.46 9.20
CA GLY A 228 17.43 -3.85 8.53
C GLY A 228 17.48 -3.36 7.10
N ASN A 229 17.55 -4.28 6.14
CA ASN A 229 17.87 -3.95 4.75
C ASN A 229 17.01 -2.80 4.19
N ILE A 230 17.68 -1.82 3.59
CA ILE A 230 17.09 -0.55 3.12
C ILE A 230 15.93 -0.73 2.12
N ASN A 231 15.96 -1.78 1.30
CA ASN A 231 14.90 -2.09 0.34
C ASN A 231 13.68 -2.73 1.02
N THR A 232 13.88 -3.49 2.11
CA THR A 232 12.81 -3.99 2.97
C THR A 232 12.20 -2.86 3.78
N TYR A 233 13.03 -1.96 4.35
CA TYR A 233 12.58 -0.79 5.10
C TYR A 233 11.69 0.13 4.26
N THR A 234 12.14 0.54 3.07
CA THR A 234 11.33 1.38 2.19
C THR A 234 10.06 0.69 1.68
N THR A 235 9.99 -0.64 1.70
CA THR A 235 8.74 -1.37 1.45
C THR A 235 7.78 -1.30 2.62
N TYR A 236 8.28 -1.47 3.84
CA TYR A 236 7.50 -1.28 5.06
C TYR A 236 6.95 0.16 5.16
N VAL A 237 7.80 1.16 4.93
CA VAL A 237 7.40 2.59 4.93
C VAL A 237 6.39 2.87 3.82
N GLY A 238 6.54 2.25 2.64
CA GLY A 238 5.55 2.35 1.56
C GLY A 238 4.16 1.81 1.94
N GLN A 239 4.10 0.65 2.58
CA GLN A 239 2.86 0.10 3.14
C GLN A 239 2.25 1.02 4.22
N PHE A 240 3.09 1.60 5.08
CA PHE A 240 2.68 2.54 6.14
C PHE A 240 2.12 3.87 5.60
N ILE A 241 2.75 4.46 4.56
CA ILE A 241 2.22 5.62 3.82
C ILE A 241 0.87 5.27 3.20
N ALA A 242 0.78 4.12 2.51
CA ALA A 242 -0.43 3.72 1.80
C ALA A 242 -1.64 3.60 2.74
N VAL A 243 -1.46 3.07 3.95
CA VAL A 243 -2.53 3.03 4.98
C VAL A 243 -2.80 4.42 5.55
N SER A 244 -1.78 5.10 6.09
CA SER A 244 -1.96 6.38 6.80
C SER A 244 -2.54 7.48 5.91
N GLY A 245 -2.00 7.65 4.70
CA GLY A 245 -2.47 8.65 3.74
C GLY A 245 -3.86 8.35 3.18
N THR A 246 -4.20 7.08 2.93
CA THR A 246 -5.56 6.69 2.51
C THR A 246 -6.58 6.95 3.62
N LEU A 247 -6.26 6.61 4.88
CA LEU A 247 -7.11 6.93 6.02
C LEU A 247 -7.22 8.44 6.24
N PHE A 248 -6.14 9.20 6.07
CA PHE A 248 -6.17 10.66 6.11
C PHE A 248 -7.08 11.23 5.03
N MET A 249 -6.96 10.82 3.77
CA MET A 249 -7.78 11.36 2.67
C MET A 249 -9.27 10.99 2.79
N LEU A 250 -9.58 9.74 3.15
CA LEU A 250 -10.93 9.22 3.08
C LEU A 250 -11.75 9.35 4.38
N SER A 251 -11.15 9.37 5.58
CA SER A 251 -11.95 9.32 6.83
C SER A 251 -12.87 10.53 7.00
N PRO A 252 -14.19 10.36 7.20
CA PRO A 252 -15.07 11.48 7.53
C PRO A 252 -14.64 12.11 8.87
N ALA A 253 -14.50 13.43 8.92
CA ALA A 253 -14.10 14.14 10.13
C ALA A 253 -15.30 14.40 11.03
N ASP A 254 -15.10 14.23 12.34
CA ASP A 254 -16.12 14.47 13.36
C ASP A 254 -15.78 15.75 14.14
N PHE A 255 -16.61 16.77 13.94
CA PHE A 255 -16.59 17.98 14.78
C PHE A 255 -17.55 17.82 15.98
N ASP A 256 -18.62 17.03 15.82
CA ASP A 256 -19.80 17.03 16.69
C ASP A 256 -19.92 15.78 17.59
N ARG A 257 -18.95 14.85 17.52
CA ARG A 257 -18.91 13.56 18.25
C ARG A 257 -20.07 12.60 17.88
N THR A 258 -20.38 12.53 16.60
CA THR A 258 -21.48 11.72 16.02
C THR A 258 -21.02 10.32 15.58
N GLU A 259 -21.89 9.32 15.75
CA GLU A 259 -21.53 7.92 15.46
C GLU A 259 -21.05 7.70 14.01
N GLY A 260 -19.91 7.01 13.87
CA GLY A 260 -19.34 6.60 12.58
C GLY A 260 -18.37 7.59 11.93
N LYS A 261 -18.21 8.81 12.46
CA LYS A 261 -17.17 9.76 12.03
C LYS A 261 -15.86 9.59 12.84
N VAL A 262 -14.77 10.23 12.40
CA VAL A 262 -13.43 10.14 13.00
C VAL A 262 -13.02 11.48 13.63
N SER A 263 -12.65 11.45 14.92
CA SER A 263 -12.24 12.65 15.65
C SER A 263 -11.00 13.33 15.05
N ILE A 264 -10.96 14.67 15.16
CA ILE A 264 -9.89 15.53 14.60
C ILE A 264 -8.50 15.05 15.02
N GLY A 265 -8.30 14.68 16.30
CA GLY A 265 -7.01 14.17 16.79
C GLY A 265 -6.56 12.86 16.12
N ARG A 266 -7.48 11.98 15.71
CA ARG A 266 -7.14 10.76 14.96
C ARG A 266 -6.87 11.06 13.49
N LEU A 267 -7.57 12.03 12.89
CA LEU A 267 -7.26 12.52 11.55
C LEU A 267 -5.87 13.17 11.49
N LEU A 268 -5.51 13.95 12.53
CA LEU A 268 -4.17 14.52 12.71
C LEU A 268 -3.11 13.43 12.89
N PHE A 269 -3.38 12.38 13.68
CA PHE A 269 -2.49 11.22 13.78
C PHE A 269 -2.26 10.54 12.42
N TYR A 270 -3.30 10.31 11.62
CA TYR A 270 -3.14 9.79 10.26
C TYR A 270 -2.28 10.71 9.36
N TYR A 271 -2.46 12.03 9.48
CA TYR A 271 -1.64 13.02 8.77
C TYR A 271 -0.16 12.99 9.21
N ILE A 272 0.10 12.92 10.51
CA ILE A 272 1.47 12.84 11.07
C ILE A 272 2.16 11.56 10.60
N CYS A 273 1.49 10.41 10.67
CA CYS A 273 2.01 9.15 10.15
C CYS A 273 2.35 9.24 8.65
N MET A 274 1.46 9.83 7.84
CA MET A 274 1.71 10.03 6.40
C MET A 274 2.91 10.96 6.14
N ALA A 275 3.02 12.08 6.86
CA ALA A 275 4.10 13.06 6.68
C ALA A 275 5.47 12.52 7.12
N VAL A 276 5.53 11.86 8.28
CA VAL A 276 6.74 11.19 8.78
C VAL A 276 7.09 10.00 7.87
N GLY A 277 6.10 9.29 7.34
CA GLY A 277 6.29 8.23 6.35
C GLY A 277 6.96 8.75 5.07
N PHE A 278 6.50 9.88 4.50
CA PHE A 278 7.18 10.49 3.35
C PHE A 278 8.63 10.87 3.65
N MET A 279 8.90 11.40 4.85
CA MET A 279 10.26 11.76 5.26
C MET A 279 11.16 10.52 5.38
N ALA A 280 10.66 9.49 6.04
CA ALA A 280 11.31 8.19 6.17
C ALA A 280 11.55 7.47 4.84
N LEU A 281 10.65 7.60 3.85
CA LEU A 281 10.82 6.97 2.54
C LEU A 281 11.90 7.65 1.70
N ALA A 282 11.99 8.99 1.78
CA ALA A 282 13.00 9.76 1.06
C ALA A 282 14.39 9.72 1.73
N MET A 283 14.44 9.78 3.06
CA MET A 283 15.67 9.50 3.83
C MET A 283 16.09 8.03 3.72
N GLY A 284 15.14 7.12 3.51
CA GLY A 284 15.37 5.70 3.29
C GLY A 284 16.05 5.31 1.98
N LYS A 285 16.62 6.27 1.23
CA LYS A 285 17.65 6.09 0.19
C LYS A 285 17.54 4.82 -0.67
N SER A 286 16.35 4.57 -1.22
CA SER A 286 16.10 3.47 -2.16
C SER A 286 15.09 3.90 -3.22
N ASP A 287 15.54 3.84 -4.47
CA ASP A 287 14.75 4.17 -5.66
C ASP A 287 13.49 3.27 -5.81
N ASN A 288 13.42 2.15 -5.08
CA ASN A 288 12.22 1.31 -5.00
C ASN A 288 10.99 2.09 -4.51
N GLY A 289 11.19 3.10 -3.65
CA GLY A 289 10.11 3.92 -3.11
C GLY A 289 9.31 4.70 -4.18
N TYR A 290 9.89 4.97 -5.35
CA TYR A 290 9.20 5.72 -6.41
C TYR A 290 7.99 4.97 -6.98
N LEU A 291 8.04 3.64 -7.10
CA LEU A 291 6.91 2.87 -7.61
C LEU A 291 5.73 2.87 -6.64
N THR A 292 6.01 2.86 -5.33
CA THR A 292 5.01 3.04 -4.27
C THR A 292 4.34 4.39 -4.36
N LEU A 293 5.12 5.46 -4.52
CA LEU A 293 4.60 6.83 -4.66
C LEU A 293 3.81 7.00 -5.98
N ALA A 294 4.27 6.41 -7.09
CA ALA A 294 3.58 6.42 -8.37
C ALA A 294 2.24 5.69 -8.31
N ALA A 295 2.18 4.51 -7.67
CA ALA A 295 0.93 3.79 -7.44
C ALA A 295 0.00 4.54 -6.49
N PHE A 296 0.52 5.11 -5.40
CA PHE A 296 -0.25 5.86 -4.41
C PHE A 296 -0.87 7.13 -5.02
N PHE A 297 -0.05 8.04 -5.57
CA PHE A 297 -0.54 9.27 -6.19
C PHE A 297 -1.29 9.02 -7.51
N GLY A 298 -0.89 8.02 -8.29
CA GLY A 298 -1.58 7.66 -9.54
C GLY A 298 -2.98 7.07 -9.31
N ILE A 299 -3.12 6.09 -8.41
CA ILE A 299 -4.34 5.28 -8.32
C ILE A 299 -5.33 5.84 -7.26
N LEU A 300 -4.87 6.51 -6.20
CA LEU A 300 -5.75 7.01 -5.15
C LEU A 300 -6.77 8.08 -5.60
N PRO A 301 -6.50 8.98 -6.58
CA PRO A 301 -7.49 9.88 -7.17
C PRO A 301 -8.80 9.21 -7.64
N PHE A 302 -8.75 7.98 -8.16
CA PHE A 302 -9.96 7.25 -8.58
C PHE A 302 -10.96 6.98 -7.44
N VAL A 303 -10.46 6.99 -6.21
CA VAL A 303 -11.20 6.75 -4.97
C VAL A 303 -11.41 8.06 -4.21
N ALA A 304 -10.35 8.84 -3.99
CA ALA A 304 -10.38 10.09 -3.23
C ALA A 304 -11.21 11.18 -3.91
N TRP A 305 -11.14 11.32 -5.24
CA TRP A 305 -11.86 12.38 -5.96
C TRP A 305 -13.32 11.99 -6.25
N ARG A 306 -13.96 11.23 -5.34
CA ARG A 306 -15.42 10.99 -5.32
C ARG A 306 -16.18 12.11 -4.60
N ASN A 307 -15.52 12.85 -3.69
CA ASN A 307 -16.07 14.01 -2.99
C ASN A 307 -15.00 15.09 -2.77
N ARG A 308 -15.42 16.29 -2.37
CA ARG A 308 -14.50 17.41 -2.09
C ARG A 308 -13.50 17.11 -0.96
N ARG A 309 -13.92 16.49 0.15
CA ARG A 309 -13.06 15.99 1.23
C ARG A 309 -11.81 15.29 0.70
N GLY A 310 -11.99 14.26 -0.13
CA GLY A 310 -10.87 13.46 -0.63
C GLY A 310 -10.01 14.19 -1.65
N PHE A 311 -10.61 14.98 -2.55
CA PHE A 311 -9.87 15.83 -3.49
C PHE A 311 -9.01 16.88 -2.76
N ARG A 312 -9.59 17.63 -1.82
CA ARG A 312 -8.87 18.65 -1.05
C ARG A 312 -7.74 18.04 -0.24
N ARG A 313 -8.00 16.92 0.45
CA ARG A 313 -6.95 16.24 1.23
C ARG A 313 -5.86 15.63 0.34
N TYR A 314 -6.17 15.23 -0.89
CA TYR A 314 -5.15 14.84 -1.87
C TYR A 314 -4.22 16.01 -2.25
N ILE A 315 -4.77 17.23 -2.46
CA ILE A 315 -3.95 18.43 -2.68
C ILE A 315 -3.10 18.77 -1.44
N ILE A 316 -3.65 18.63 -0.22
CA ILE A 316 -2.88 18.77 1.02
C ILE A 316 -1.73 17.74 1.05
N THR A 317 -2.02 16.46 0.81
CA THR A 317 -0.99 15.39 0.78
C THR A 317 0.10 15.67 -0.24
N LEU A 318 -0.24 16.21 -1.42
CA LEU A 318 0.73 16.60 -2.44
C LEU A 318 1.60 17.77 -1.97
N ALA A 319 1.00 18.80 -1.36
CA ALA A 319 1.72 19.91 -0.75
C ALA A 319 2.66 19.45 0.37
N THR A 320 2.20 18.55 1.25
CA THR A 320 3.01 17.92 2.31
C THR A 320 4.19 17.15 1.73
N TYR A 321 3.99 16.33 0.69
CA TYR A 321 5.06 15.55 0.07
C TYR A 321 6.17 16.45 -0.49
N PHE A 322 5.85 17.43 -1.34
CA PHE A 322 6.86 18.36 -1.87
C PHE A 322 7.50 19.21 -0.76
N SER A 323 6.74 19.62 0.27
CA SER A 323 7.30 20.31 1.44
C SER A 323 8.32 19.45 2.19
N VAL A 324 8.05 18.16 2.38
CA VAL A 324 8.97 17.22 3.03
C VAL A 324 10.26 17.05 2.20
N ILE A 325 10.16 16.84 0.88
CA ILE A 325 11.35 16.76 0.02
C ILE A 325 12.16 18.06 0.05
N LYS A 326 11.49 19.23 0.09
CA LYS A 326 12.17 20.53 0.25
C LYS A 326 12.88 20.65 1.60
N ILE A 327 12.27 20.20 2.69
CA ILE A 327 12.86 20.19 4.04
C ILE A 327 14.12 19.31 4.06
N ILE A 328 14.07 18.09 3.50
CA ILE A 328 15.24 17.21 3.39
C ILE A 328 16.35 17.88 2.56
N GLY A 329 16.00 18.54 1.45
CA GLY A 329 16.95 19.31 0.64
C GLY A 329 17.59 20.52 1.33
N VAL A 330 17.01 21.01 2.44
CA VAL A 330 17.63 22.01 3.33
C VAL A 330 18.49 21.30 4.38
N LEU A 331 17.96 20.28 5.06
CA LEU A 331 18.68 19.51 6.08
C LEU A 331 20.01 18.96 5.55
N ASN A 332 20.04 18.44 4.32
CA ASN A 332 21.25 17.91 3.71
C ASN A 332 22.31 18.96 3.35
N LYS A 333 21.95 20.25 3.39
CA LYS A 333 22.89 21.38 3.20
C LYS A 333 23.29 22.00 4.54
N SER A 334 22.39 21.99 5.53
CA SER A 334 22.66 22.48 6.89
C SER A 334 23.41 21.50 7.78
N TYR A 335 23.32 20.19 7.49
CA TYR A 335 23.91 19.10 8.29
C TYR A 335 24.73 18.13 7.42
N ALA A 336 25.42 18.65 6.41
CA ALA A 336 26.13 17.86 5.39
C ALA A 336 27.14 16.84 5.98
N ASP A 337 27.83 17.22 7.06
CA ASP A 337 28.80 16.36 7.76
C ASP A 337 28.15 15.33 8.72
N THR A 338 26.83 15.34 8.84
CA THR A 338 26.06 14.50 9.79
C THR A 338 25.09 13.54 9.09
N VAL A 339 24.48 13.94 7.96
CA VAL A 339 23.52 13.09 7.24
C VAL A 339 24.18 12.10 6.28
N ILE A 340 23.50 11.00 5.98
CA ILE A 340 23.88 10.06 4.89
C ILE A 340 23.71 10.70 3.48
N GLY A 341 22.88 11.73 3.36
CA GLY A 341 22.55 12.39 2.09
C GLY A 341 21.54 11.61 1.23
N ILE A 342 20.70 12.34 0.48
CA ILE A 342 19.83 11.76 -0.57
C ILE A 342 20.56 11.78 -1.90
N ASP A 343 20.25 10.80 -2.74
CA ASP A 343 20.65 10.71 -4.15
C ASP A 343 19.40 10.47 -5.02
N GLY A 344 19.61 10.02 -6.25
CA GLY A 344 18.56 9.63 -7.19
C GLY A 344 17.56 10.75 -7.49
N ILE A 345 16.32 10.36 -7.79
CA ILE A 345 15.23 11.28 -8.14
C ILE A 345 14.86 12.19 -6.96
N TYR A 346 15.01 11.73 -5.70
CA TYR A 346 14.82 12.59 -4.53
C TYR A 346 15.77 13.80 -4.53
N GLN A 347 17.05 13.61 -4.87
CA GLN A 347 17.99 14.73 -5.01
C GLN A 347 17.57 15.69 -6.13
N TYR A 348 17.24 15.18 -7.32
CA TYR A 348 16.81 16.02 -8.45
C TYR A 348 15.54 16.84 -8.16
N ILE A 349 14.58 16.30 -7.39
CA ILE A 349 13.40 17.06 -6.94
C ILE A 349 13.79 18.10 -5.87
N ALA A 350 14.62 17.75 -4.90
CA ALA A 350 15.01 18.64 -3.80
C ALA A 350 15.84 19.85 -4.27
N GLU A 351 16.68 19.66 -5.29
CA GLU A 351 17.55 20.70 -5.87
C GLU A 351 16.93 21.44 -7.06
N PHE A 352 15.73 21.05 -7.52
CA PHE A 352 15.07 21.68 -8.66
C PHE A 352 14.90 23.20 -8.47
N LYS A 353 15.36 23.99 -9.45
CA LYS A 353 15.41 25.48 -9.40
C LYS A 353 14.09 26.12 -8.94
N TYR A 354 12.95 25.58 -9.35
CA TYR A 354 11.63 26.14 -9.04
C TYR A 354 10.91 25.43 -7.88
N MET A 355 11.59 24.55 -7.13
CA MET A 355 11.00 23.78 -6.02
C MET A 355 10.33 24.65 -4.95
N ASN A 356 10.91 25.83 -4.64
CA ASN A 356 10.28 26.79 -3.73
C ASN A 356 8.91 27.26 -4.25
N PHE A 357 8.80 27.57 -5.54
CA PHE A 357 7.54 28.00 -6.17
C PHE A 357 6.53 26.86 -6.25
N VAL A 358 6.97 25.62 -6.50
CA VAL A 358 6.11 24.42 -6.48
C VAL A 358 5.49 24.22 -5.09
N VAL A 359 6.29 24.30 -4.02
CA VAL A 359 5.81 24.20 -2.64
C VAL A 359 4.84 25.33 -2.31
N LEU A 360 5.20 26.59 -2.59
CA LEU A 360 4.34 27.74 -2.33
C LEU A 360 3.00 27.65 -3.09
N PHE A 361 3.02 27.26 -4.37
CA PHE A 361 1.82 27.07 -5.18
C PHE A 361 0.91 25.97 -4.62
N LEU A 362 1.47 24.80 -4.26
CA LEU A 362 0.68 23.69 -3.71
C LEU A 362 0.10 24.03 -2.33
N CYS A 363 0.85 24.71 -1.47
CA CYS A 363 0.37 25.20 -0.18
C CYS A 363 -0.73 26.27 -0.34
N ALA A 364 -0.58 27.21 -1.27
CA ALA A 364 -1.60 28.21 -1.58
C ALA A 364 -2.87 27.56 -2.16
N ALA A 365 -2.74 26.60 -3.08
CA ALA A 365 -3.88 25.85 -3.62
C ALA A 365 -4.62 25.06 -2.53
N ALA A 366 -3.89 24.38 -1.64
CA ALA A 366 -4.47 23.69 -0.49
C ALA A 366 -5.22 24.65 0.45
N LEU A 367 -4.65 25.82 0.75
CA LEU A 367 -5.28 26.86 1.56
C LEU A 367 -6.56 27.40 0.91
N VAL A 368 -6.51 27.76 -0.37
CA VAL A 368 -7.64 28.31 -1.13
C VAL A 368 -8.80 27.30 -1.20
N ILE A 369 -8.53 26.02 -1.47
CA ILE A 369 -9.58 24.99 -1.47
C ILE A 369 -10.17 24.78 -0.06
N CYS A 370 -9.35 24.85 1.01
CA CYS A 370 -9.84 24.84 2.39
C CYS A 370 -10.78 26.02 2.69
N VAL A 371 -10.42 27.25 2.29
CA VAL A 371 -11.24 28.44 2.49
C VAL A 371 -12.53 28.39 1.69
N ILE A 372 -12.49 27.93 0.43
CA ILE A 372 -13.68 27.76 -0.42
C ILE A 372 -14.63 26.73 0.19
N ASP A 373 -14.14 25.55 0.56
CA ASP A 373 -14.98 24.48 1.13
C ASP A 373 -15.58 24.87 2.48
N TYR A 374 -14.89 25.69 3.28
CA TYR A 374 -15.41 26.27 4.52
C TYR A 374 -16.52 27.30 4.22
N LYS A 375 -16.27 28.28 3.35
CA LYS A 375 -17.25 29.32 2.99
C LYS A 375 -18.50 28.79 2.27
N THR A 376 -18.39 27.66 1.56
CA THR A 376 -19.49 27.09 0.76
C THR A 376 -20.15 25.87 1.41
N SER A 377 -19.68 25.43 2.59
CA SER A 377 -20.08 24.17 3.24
C SER A 377 -19.98 22.92 2.35
N ALA A 378 -19.28 22.99 1.21
CA ALA A 378 -19.27 21.97 0.16
C ALA A 378 -18.40 20.74 0.47
N TYR A 379 -17.96 20.61 1.73
CA TYR A 379 -16.98 19.64 2.23
C TYR A 379 -17.19 18.20 1.73
N ASP A 380 -18.42 17.70 1.72
CA ASP A 380 -18.74 16.33 1.26
C ASP A 380 -19.55 16.28 -0.04
N LYS A 381 -19.61 17.39 -0.78
CA LYS A 381 -20.26 17.42 -2.11
C LYS A 381 -19.56 16.43 -3.05
N LYS A 382 -20.36 15.58 -3.71
CA LYS A 382 -19.89 14.60 -4.71
C LYS A 382 -19.19 15.33 -5.86
N LEU A 383 -18.10 14.75 -6.37
CA LEU A 383 -17.37 15.27 -7.52
C LEU A 383 -17.69 14.50 -8.81
N PRO A 384 -17.82 15.20 -9.95
CA PRO A 384 -18.24 14.60 -11.21
C PRO A 384 -17.21 13.57 -11.73
N VAL A 385 -17.68 12.61 -12.50
CA VAL A 385 -16.85 11.51 -13.03
C VAL A 385 -15.72 12.02 -13.93
N ILE A 386 -15.97 13.12 -14.65
CA ILE A 386 -15.05 13.71 -15.62
C ILE A 386 -13.67 14.03 -15.04
N LEU A 387 -13.56 14.46 -13.77
CA LEU A 387 -12.26 14.72 -13.15
C LEU A 387 -11.38 13.46 -13.07
N ARG A 388 -12.00 12.30 -12.86
CA ARG A 388 -11.30 11.00 -12.82
C ARG A 388 -11.02 10.46 -14.23
N GLN A 389 -11.82 10.85 -15.22
CA GLN A 389 -11.55 10.53 -16.65
C GLN A 389 -10.42 11.39 -17.21
N ILE A 390 -10.36 12.68 -16.88
CA ILE A 390 -9.23 13.57 -17.19
C ILE A 390 -7.95 13.05 -16.53
N TRP A 391 -8.02 12.60 -15.27
CA TRP A 391 -6.88 11.98 -14.60
C TRP A 391 -6.43 10.68 -15.27
N LEU A 392 -7.37 9.82 -15.72
CA LEU A 392 -7.03 8.63 -16.49
C LEU A 392 -6.33 8.98 -17.81
N ALA A 393 -6.84 9.97 -18.56
CA ALA A 393 -6.21 10.44 -19.79
C ALA A 393 -4.79 10.99 -19.52
N PHE A 394 -4.61 11.78 -18.47
CA PHE A 394 -3.29 12.26 -18.02
C PHE A 394 -2.33 11.10 -17.69
N LEU A 395 -2.77 10.09 -16.93
CA LEU A 395 -1.96 8.91 -16.63
C LEU A 395 -1.59 8.11 -17.88
N VAL A 396 -2.53 7.94 -18.82
CA VAL A 396 -2.26 7.26 -20.10
C VAL A 396 -1.24 8.02 -20.93
N ILE A 397 -1.34 9.35 -21.01
CA ILE A 397 -0.37 10.22 -21.70
C ILE A 397 1.00 10.12 -21.02
N VAL A 398 1.09 10.29 -19.70
CA VAL A 398 2.36 10.20 -18.95
C VAL A 398 3.00 8.82 -19.11
N THR A 399 2.22 7.74 -19.03
CA THR A 399 2.71 6.37 -19.23
C THR A 399 3.21 6.16 -20.67
N GLY A 400 2.47 6.66 -21.67
CA GLY A 400 2.89 6.64 -23.07
C GLY A 400 4.18 7.43 -23.31
N CYS A 401 4.33 8.61 -22.71
CA CYS A 401 5.57 9.39 -22.75
C CYS A 401 6.75 8.65 -22.11
N VAL A 402 6.56 8.00 -20.96
CA VAL A 402 7.60 7.19 -20.31
C VAL A 402 7.99 6.00 -21.19
N ILE A 403 7.03 5.26 -21.75
CA ILE A 403 7.29 4.15 -22.68
C ILE A 403 8.04 4.63 -23.93
N TYR A 404 7.64 5.77 -24.51
CA TYR A 404 8.33 6.37 -25.66
C TYR A 404 9.76 6.80 -25.33
N LEU A 405 10.00 7.38 -24.15
CA LEU A 405 11.35 7.75 -23.67
C LEU A 405 12.22 6.52 -23.44
N PHE A 406 11.69 5.44 -22.85
CA PHE A 406 12.39 4.16 -22.74
C PHE A 406 12.71 3.57 -24.13
N TYR A 407 11.73 3.51 -25.04
CA TYR A 407 11.94 3.04 -26.41
C TYR A 407 13.07 3.82 -27.08
N LYS A 408 13.00 5.16 -27.07
CA LYS A 408 14.02 6.02 -27.70
C LYS A 408 15.40 5.86 -27.05
N ALA A 409 15.48 5.83 -25.72
CA ALA A 409 16.75 5.65 -24.99
C ALA A 409 17.47 4.32 -25.26
N ASN A 410 16.76 3.31 -25.78
CA ASN A 410 17.30 1.99 -26.10
C ASN A 410 17.30 1.69 -27.61
N THR A 411 17.04 2.68 -28.47
CA THR A 411 17.04 2.52 -29.94
C THR A 411 17.76 3.63 -30.72
N ASP A 412 17.83 4.86 -30.21
CA ASP A 412 18.61 5.98 -30.77
C ASP A 412 19.99 6.02 -30.10
N PRO A 413 21.11 5.67 -30.78
CA PRO A 413 22.43 5.65 -30.17
C PRO A 413 22.88 7.01 -29.63
N ASP A 414 22.45 8.10 -30.27
CA ASP A 414 22.77 9.46 -29.84
C ASP A 414 21.89 9.93 -28.66
N ALA A 415 20.79 9.24 -28.35
CA ALA A 415 19.93 9.60 -27.22
C ALA A 415 20.64 9.51 -25.87
N VAL A 416 21.68 8.66 -25.77
CA VAL A 416 22.54 8.53 -24.58
C VAL A 416 23.15 9.88 -24.16
N ASN A 417 23.49 10.73 -25.12
CA ASN A 417 24.04 12.08 -24.88
C ASN A 417 22.94 13.11 -24.57
N LYS A 418 21.72 12.90 -25.08
CA LYS A 418 20.58 13.83 -24.97
C LYS A 418 19.88 13.76 -23.60
N PHE A 419 20.01 12.65 -22.86
CA PHE A 419 19.29 12.41 -21.59
C PHE A 419 20.08 12.70 -20.29
N GLY A 420 21.33 13.15 -20.36
CA GLY A 420 22.10 13.61 -19.19
C GLY A 420 22.17 12.57 -18.07
N SER A 421 21.74 12.94 -16.86
CA SER A 421 21.67 12.03 -15.69
C SER A 421 20.50 11.05 -15.74
N VAL A 422 19.40 11.41 -16.41
CA VAL A 422 18.17 10.58 -16.52
C VAL A 422 18.43 9.29 -17.32
N LYS A 423 19.51 9.26 -18.11
CA LYS A 423 19.97 8.07 -18.85
C LYS A 423 20.10 6.82 -17.96
N ASN A 424 20.50 6.98 -16.69
CA ASN A 424 20.68 5.86 -15.76
C ASN A 424 19.35 5.15 -15.40
N TYR A 425 18.22 5.85 -15.58
CA TYR A 425 16.88 5.30 -15.37
C TYR A 425 16.25 4.79 -16.68
N LEU A 426 16.58 5.38 -17.82
CA LEU A 426 15.98 5.05 -19.13
C LEU A 426 16.73 4.00 -19.95
N ILE A 427 18.07 3.91 -19.85
CA ILE A 427 18.86 2.93 -20.61
C ILE A 427 18.86 1.60 -19.85
N PHE A 428 18.19 0.59 -20.40
CA PHE A 428 18.07 -0.72 -19.80
C PHE A 428 19.23 -1.63 -20.26
N ASN A 429 20.22 -1.79 -19.39
CA ASN A 429 21.41 -2.61 -19.60
C ASN A 429 21.76 -3.40 -18.33
N ASP A 430 22.83 -4.22 -18.37
CA ASP A 430 23.27 -5.06 -17.25
C ASP A 430 23.38 -4.30 -15.90
N ASN A 431 23.80 -3.03 -15.92
CA ASN A 431 24.00 -2.21 -14.72
C ASN A 431 22.71 -1.53 -14.21
N TRP A 432 21.62 -1.55 -14.97
CA TRP A 432 20.39 -0.79 -14.70
C TRP A 432 19.82 -1.12 -13.32
N GLY A 433 19.38 -0.07 -12.59
CA GLY A 433 18.75 -0.20 -11.29
C GLY A 433 19.61 -0.93 -10.25
N THR A 434 20.91 -0.64 -10.19
CA THR A 434 21.89 -1.37 -9.36
C THR A 434 21.96 -2.85 -9.74
N ASN A 435 22.43 -3.11 -10.96
CA ASN A 435 22.65 -4.46 -11.51
C ASN A 435 21.40 -5.36 -11.65
N ARG A 436 20.19 -4.78 -11.49
CA ARG A 436 18.92 -5.48 -11.70
C ARG A 436 18.75 -5.92 -13.15
N GLY A 437 19.13 -5.08 -14.12
CA GLY A 437 19.02 -5.42 -15.54
C GLY A 437 19.76 -6.71 -15.90
N TYR A 438 20.97 -6.91 -15.36
CA TYR A 438 21.75 -8.14 -15.51
C TYR A 438 21.03 -9.36 -14.92
N ILE A 439 20.65 -9.33 -13.64
CA ILE A 439 20.04 -10.51 -13.00
C ILE A 439 18.64 -10.82 -13.56
N TRP A 440 17.89 -9.82 -14.03
CA TRP A 440 16.62 -10.03 -14.75
C TRP A 440 16.85 -10.71 -16.10
N ARG A 441 17.83 -10.23 -16.88
CA ARG A 441 18.23 -10.84 -18.17
C ARG A 441 18.64 -12.30 -17.95
N VAL A 442 19.53 -12.56 -17.01
CA VAL A 442 20.03 -13.91 -16.69
C VAL A 442 18.92 -14.82 -16.15
N ALA A 443 18.04 -14.33 -15.28
CA ALA A 443 16.90 -15.10 -14.78
C ALA A 443 15.98 -15.59 -15.92
N ILE A 444 15.71 -14.72 -16.91
CA ILE A 444 14.91 -15.08 -18.09
C ILE A 444 15.69 -16.00 -19.04
N GLU A 445 16.98 -15.75 -19.28
CA GLU A 445 17.85 -16.62 -20.08
C GLU A 445 17.89 -18.06 -19.55
N GLU A 446 18.02 -18.26 -18.22
CA GLU A 446 18.01 -19.60 -17.63
C GLU A 446 16.60 -20.19 -17.53
N TYR A 447 15.57 -19.40 -17.21
CA TYR A 447 14.17 -19.86 -17.21
C TYR A 447 13.76 -20.45 -18.57
N LEU A 448 14.18 -19.82 -19.67
CA LEU A 448 13.91 -20.30 -21.03
C LEU A 448 14.63 -21.61 -21.38
N LYS A 449 15.62 -22.05 -20.59
CA LYS A 449 16.33 -23.34 -20.75
C LYS A 449 15.78 -24.46 -19.87
N LEU A 450 14.93 -24.15 -18.88
CA LEU A 450 14.39 -25.15 -17.95
C LEU A 450 13.63 -26.29 -18.68
N PRO A 451 13.59 -27.52 -18.12
CA PRO A 451 12.77 -28.60 -18.66
C PRO A 451 11.27 -28.27 -18.56
N PRO A 452 10.38 -28.97 -19.31
CA PRO A 452 8.97 -28.61 -19.42
C PRO A 452 8.21 -28.54 -18.09
N VAL A 453 8.52 -29.40 -17.12
CA VAL A 453 7.88 -29.40 -15.79
C VAL A 453 8.23 -28.13 -15.03
N GLN A 454 9.53 -27.81 -14.93
CA GLN A 454 10.05 -26.62 -14.26
C GLN A 454 9.71 -25.32 -15.01
N LYS A 455 9.37 -25.35 -16.31
CA LYS A 455 8.75 -24.20 -17.00
C LYS A 455 7.30 -23.96 -16.59
N ILE A 456 6.54 -25.01 -16.28
CA ILE A 456 5.12 -24.90 -15.92
C ILE A 456 4.93 -24.59 -14.43
N PHE A 457 5.74 -25.23 -13.57
CA PHE A 457 5.64 -25.16 -12.11
C PHE A 457 6.83 -24.48 -11.42
N GLY A 458 7.84 -24.03 -12.17
CA GLY A 458 9.06 -23.44 -11.61
C GLY A 458 10.04 -24.46 -11.02
N THR A 459 11.20 -23.99 -10.58
CA THR A 459 12.28 -24.82 -10.00
C THR A 459 12.09 -25.17 -8.52
N GLY A 460 11.00 -24.73 -7.89
CA GLY A 460 10.77 -24.78 -6.46
C GLY A 460 10.96 -23.40 -5.80
N PRO A 461 10.04 -22.97 -4.90
CA PRO A 461 10.22 -21.83 -4.01
C PRO A 461 11.64 -21.64 -3.47
N GLU A 462 12.13 -20.39 -3.45
CA GLU A 462 13.43 -20.00 -2.88
C GLU A 462 14.69 -20.68 -3.47
N THR A 463 14.57 -21.58 -4.45
CA THR A 463 15.72 -22.27 -5.08
C THR A 463 16.56 -21.39 -6.01
N PHE A 464 16.09 -20.19 -6.37
CA PHE A 464 16.71 -19.31 -7.38
C PHE A 464 18.22 -19.12 -7.19
N GLY A 465 18.66 -18.74 -5.97
CA GLY A 465 20.08 -18.56 -5.66
C GLY A 465 20.91 -19.82 -5.85
N ILE A 466 20.35 -21.00 -5.56
CA ILE A 466 21.02 -22.29 -5.78
C ILE A 466 21.28 -22.52 -7.27
N TYR A 467 20.27 -22.27 -8.13
CA TYR A 467 20.42 -22.39 -9.58
C TYR A 467 21.36 -21.33 -10.16
N MET A 468 21.26 -20.06 -9.74
CA MET A 468 22.18 -19.01 -10.21
C MET A 468 23.63 -19.28 -9.78
N LYS A 469 23.84 -19.78 -8.56
CA LYS A 469 25.17 -20.21 -8.08
C LYS A 469 25.73 -21.37 -8.90
N ALA A 470 24.89 -22.34 -9.27
CA ALA A 470 25.32 -23.49 -10.07
C ALA A 470 25.59 -23.16 -11.55
N LEU A 471 24.84 -22.22 -12.13
CA LEU A 471 24.85 -21.94 -13.58
C LEU A 471 25.66 -20.70 -13.99
N ARG A 472 25.82 -19.72 -13.08
CA ARG A 472 26.25 -18.35 -13.45
C ARG A 472 27.18 -17.66 -12.44
N TYR A 473 27.65 -18.34 -11.39
CA TYR A 473 28.42 -17.68 -10.31
C TYR A 473 29.61 -16.83 -10.80
N GLU A 474 30.43 -17.36 -11.71
CA GLU A 474 31.57 -16.63 -12.27
C GLU A 474 31.12 -15.40 -13.09
N ASP A 475 30.10 -15.55 -13.93
CA ASP A 475 29.51 -14.48 -14.76
C ASP A 475 28.94 -13.34 -13.88
N MET A 476 28.29 -13.70 -12.75
CA MET A 476 27.81 -12.73 -11.75
C MET A 476 28.99 -11.96 -11.13
N VAL A 477 29.97 -12.68 -10.56
CA VAL A 477 31.10 -12.06 -9.84
C VAL A 477 31.96 -11.20 -10.78
N VAL A 478 32.23 -11.65 -12.01
CA VAL A 478 33.05 -10.92 -12.98
C VAL A 478 32.34 -9.65 -13.48
N ARG A 479 31.04 -9.70 -13.77
CA ARG A 479 30.31 -8.53 -14.32
C ARG A 479 29.92 -7.52 -13.25
N THR A 480 29.34 -7.98 -12.14
CA THR A 480 28.67 -7.10 -11.16
C THR A 480 29.43 -6.95 -9.85
N ARG A 481 30.44 -7.80 -9.62
CA ARG A 481 31.14 -7.97 -8.32
C ARG A 481 30.22 -8.38 -7.18
N GLN A 482 29.06 -8.95 -7.50
CA GLN A 482 28.02 -9.33 -6.55
C GLN A 482 27.54 -10.76 -6.80
N TYR A 483 27.00 -11.39 -5.77
CA TYR A 483 26.28 -12.65 -5.86
C TYR A 483 24.78 -12.38 -5.67
N PHE A 484 23.94 -12.91 -6.56
CA PHE A 484 22.48 -12.76 -6.47
C PHE A 484 21.83 -14.07 -6.02
N ASP A 485 21.23 -14.05 -4.85
CA ASP A 485 20.40 -15.13 -4.31
C ASP A 485 18.92 -15.02 -4.73
N ASN A 486 18.53 -13.88 -5.31
CA ASN A 486 17.16 -13.53 -5.70
C ASN A 486 17.17 -12.61 -6.92
N ALA A 487 16.14 -12.69 -7.77
CA ALA A 487 15.99 -11.86 -8.97
C ALA A 487 15.80 -10.35 -8.70
N HIS A 488 15.58 -9.92 -7.44
CA HIS A 488 15.28 -8.51 -7.08
C HIS A 488 14.08 -7.92 -7.84
N ASN A 489 13.15 -8.81 -8.22
CA ASN A 489 11.84 -8.56 -8.81
C ASN A 489 10.99 -9.79 -8.47
N GLU A 490 9.95 -9.57 -7.66
CA GLU A 490 9.08 -10.62 -7.12
C GLU A 490 8.41 -11.46 -8.22
N TYR A 491 8.05 -10.84 -9.34
CA TYR A 491 7.37 -11.51 -10.45
C TYR A 491 8.32 -12.37 -11.29
N ILE A 492 9.57 -11.93 -11.49
CA ILE A 492 10.61 -12.75 -12.15
C ILE A 492 11.06 -13.88 -11.21
N GLN A 493 11.24 -13.60 -9.91
CA GLN A 493 11.54 -14.61 -8.89
C GLN A 493 10.45 -15.69 -8.88
N PHE A 494 9.17 -15.32 -8.89
CA PHE A 494 8.05 -16.28 -8.91
C PHE A 494 7.89 -16.97 -10.28
N LEU A 495 8.20 -16.31 -11.40
CA LEU A 495 8.19 -16.99 -12.70
C LEU A 495 9.21 -18.13 -12.72
N PHE A 496 10.42 -17.88 -12.22
CA PHE A 496 11.49 -18.89 -12.12
C PHE A 496 11.16 -19.99 -11.10
N THR A 497 10.69 -19.61 -9.91
CA THR A 497 10.55 -20.55 -8.78
C THR A 497 9.20 -21.28 -8.74
N ILE A 498 8.09 -20.68 -9.18
CA ILE A 498 6.73 -21.27 -9.13
C ILE A 498 5.95 -21.23 -10.47
N GLY A 499 6.59 -20.81 -11.56
CA GLY A 499 6.01 -20.85 -12.91
C GLY A 499 4.89 -19.81 -13.17
N PRO A 500 4.40 -19.74 -14.43
CA PRO A 500 3.44 -18.72 -14.85
C PRO A 500 2.09 -18.84 -14.13
N PHE A 501 1.64 -20.05 -13.79
CA PHE A 501 0.41 -20.24 -13.03
C PHE A 501 0.55 -19.78 -11.57
N GLY A 502 1.74 -19.89 -10.98
CA GLY A 502 2.05 -19.34 -9.65
C GLY A 502 2.02 -17.81 -9.66
N VAL A 503 2.68 -17.18 -10.62
CA VAL A 503 2.64 -15.71 -10.81
C VAL A 503 1.22 -15.20 -11.03
N LEU A 504 0.47 -15.81 -11.95
CA LEU A 504 -0.89 -15.37 -12.29
C LEU A 504 -1.86 -15.52 -11.11
N SER A 505 -1.82 -16.64 -10.40
CA SER A 505 -2.65 -16.86 -9.21
C SER A 505 -2.28 -15.93 -8.05
N TYR A 506 -1.00 -15.62 -7.86
CA TYR A 506 -0.54 -14.62 -6.89
C TYR A 506 -1.08 -13.21 -7.18
N ILE A 507 -1.02 -12.76 -8.44
CA ILE A 507 -1.51 -11.45 -8.88
C ILE A 507 -3.04 -11.36 -8.73
N ILE A 508 -3.78 -12.40 -9.14
CA ILE A 508 -5.25 -12.44 -8.98
C ILE A 508 -5.66 -12.49 -7.50
N MET A 509 -4.91 -13.20 -6.66
CA MET A 509 -5.15 -13.25 -5.21
C MET A 509 -4.96 -11.87 -4.55
N THR A 510 -3.84 -11.21 -4.81
CA THR A 510 -3.48 -9.92 -4.19
C THR A 510 -4.36 -8.77 -4.73
N LEU A 511 -4.28 -8.47 -6.03
CA LEU A 511 -5.03 -7.38 -6.64
C LEU A 511 -6.54 -7.65 -6.66
N GLY A 512 -6.97 -8.92 -6.73
CA GLY A 512 -8.37 -9.30 -6.58
C GLY A 512 -8.92 -9.03 -5.18
N THR A 513 -8.12 -9.24 -4.14
CA THR A 513 -8.48 -8.83 -2.77
C THR A 513 -8.61 -7.31 -2.69
N ALA A 514 -7.65 -6.55 -3.23
CA ALA A 514 -7.71 -5.09 -3.27
C ALA A 514 -8.96 -4.56 -4.01
N TYR A 515 -9.29 -5.16 -5.15
CA TYR A 515 -10.50 -4.88 -5.92
C TYR A 515 -11.78 -5.16 -5.12
N LEU A 516 -11.89 -6.31 -4.42
CA LEU A 516 -13.06 -6.63 -3.60
C LEU A 516 -13.25 -5.63 -2.45
N CYS A 517 -12.16 -5.20 -1.82
CA CYS A 517 -12.17 -4.18 -0.77
C CYS A 517 -12.70 -2.83 -1.29
N ILE A 518 -12.12 -2.33 -2.40
CA ILE A 518 -12.55 -1.08 -3.04
C ILE A 518 -14.01 -1.19 -3.51
N LYS A 519 -14.41 -2.32 -4.12
CA LYS A 519 -15.77 -2.58 -4.61
C LYS A 519 -16.81 -2.58 -3.49
N ALA A 520 -16.49 -3.12 -2.32
CA ALA A 520 -17.39 -3.15 -1.17
C ALA A 520 -17.70 -1.74 -0.64
N TRP A 521 -16.68 -0.91 -0.42
CA TRP A 521 -16.87 0.50 -0.06
C TRP A 521 -17.53 1.30 -1.18
N ALA A 522 -17.05 1.16 -2.42
CA ALA A 522 -17.52 1.92 -3.57
C ALA A 522 -19.01 1.72 -3.88
N LYS A 523 -19.58 0.56 -3.51
CA LYS A 523 -21.00 0.20 -3.62
C LYS A 523 -21.78 0.29 -2.29
N GLY A 524 -21.18 0.77 -1.19
CA GLY A 524 -21.86 0.92 0.10
C GLY A 524 -22.27 -0.39 0.78
N LEU A 525 -21.59 -1.51 0.49
CA LEU A 525 -21.92 -2.85 1.02
C LEU A 525 -21.43 -3.08 2.47
N VAL A 526 -20.78 -2.08 3.06
CA VAL A 526 -20.21 -2.07 4.42
C VAL A 526 -20.39 -0.68 5.03
N LYS A 527 -20.36 -0.58 6.37
CA LYS A 527 -20.39 0.73 7.07
C LYS A 527 -19.20 1.60 6.64
N GLU A 528 -19.38 2.91 6.52
CA GLU A 528 -18.36 3.84 6.00
C GLU A 528 -17.00 3.74 6.72
N GLU A 529 -16.97 3.72 8.06
CA GLU A 529 -15.72 3.55 8.83
C GLU A 529 -15.00 2.24 8.43
N GLN A 530 -15.72 1.13 8.31
CA GLN A 530 -15.18 -0.17 7.91
C GLN A 530 -14.74 -0.18 6.43
N GLY A 531 -15.48 0.49 5.55
CA GLY A 531 -15.16 0.61 4.12
C GLY A 531 -13.91 1.44 3.86
N VAL A 532 -13.72 2.55 4.57
CA VAL A 532 -12.49 3.36 4.49
C VAL A 532 -11.25 2.56 4.91
N HIS A 533 -11.36 1.71 5.94
CA HIS A 533 -10.26 0.83 6.35
C HIS A 533 -10.02 -0.34 5.36
N LEU A 534 -11.05 -0.85 4.69
CA LEU A 534 -10.90 -1.80 3.57
C LEU A 534 -10.15 -1.15 2.39
N VAL A 535 -10.44 0.10 2.07
CA VAL A 535 -9.73 0.83 1.00
C VAL A 535 -8.29 1.11 1.40
N ALA A 536 -8.00 1.45 2.65
CA ALA A 536 -6.62 1.57 3.14
C ALA A 536 -5.83 0.25 3.03
N ALA A 537 -6.48 -0.90 3.31
CA ALA A 537 -5.90 -2.21 3.08
C ALA A 537 -5.66 -2.50 1.58
N ALA A 538 -6.58 -2.10 0.70
CA ALA A 538 -6.40 -2.21 -0.74
C ALA A 538 -5.22 -1.40 -1.25
N PHE A 539 -5.04 -0.16 -0.77
CA PHE A 539 -3.91 0.67 -1.17
C PHE A 539 -2.57 0.15 -0.65
N LEU A 540 -2.52 -0.46 0.54
CA LEU A 540 -1.33 -1.19 1.00
C LEU A 540 -0.93 -2.29 0.01
N ILE A 541 -1.89 -3.11 -0.43
CA ILE A 541 -1.64 -4.21 -1.38
C ILE A 541 -1.22 -3.67 -2.75
N ILE A 542 -1.88 -2.63 -3.25
CA ILE A 542 -1.59 -2.01 -4.57
C ILE A 542 -0.19 -1.37 -4.59
N CYS A 543 0.18 -0.62 -3.55
CA CYS A 543 1.48 0.04 -3.49
C CYS A 543 2.62 -0.98 -3.28
N TYR A 544 2.38 -2.03 -2.49
CA TYR A 544 3.30 -3.16 -2.36
C TYR A 544 3.53 -3.86 -3.71
N ALA A 545 2.46 -4.20 -4.44
CA ALA A 545 2.55 -4.86 -5.74
C ALA A 545 3.32 -4.01 -6.77
N ALA A 546 3.13 -2.69 -6.79
CA ALA A 546 3.93 -1.82 -7.65
C ALA A 546 5.43 -1.89 -7.31
N GLN A 547 5.78 -1.83 -6.02
CA GLN A 547 7.16 -1.90 -5.53
C GLN A 547 7.83 -3.27 -5.73
N ALA A 548 7.05 -4.35 -5.67
CA ALA A 548 7.50 -5.73 -5.86
C ALA A 548 8.21 -5.95 -7.22
N THR A 549 7.86 -5.16 -8.24
CA THR A 549 8.52 -5.12 -9.56
C THR A 549 10.04 -4.86 -9.50
N VAL A 550 10.54 -4.24 -8.44
CA VAL A 550 11.98 -3.93 -8.25
C VAL A 550 12.52 -4.41 -6.90
N ASN A 551 11.81 -5.29 -6.20
CA ASN A 551 12.16 -5.65 -4.83
C ASN A 551 12.14 -7.16 -4.53
N LEU A 552 12.69 -7.48 -3.36
CA LEU A 552 12.76 -8.82 -2.77
C LEU A 552 11.44 -9.16 -2.07
N TYR A 553 10.97 -10.39 -2.27
CA TYR A 553 9.93 -10.99 -1.43
C TYR A 553 10.55 -11.46 -0.11
N VAL A 554 10.12 -10.91 1.02
CA VAL A 554 10.64 -11.29 2.35
C VAL A 554 9.52 -11.39 3.40
N PRO A 555 9.61 -12.30 4.38
CA PRO A 555 8.60 -12.48 5.43
C PRO A 555 8.25 -11.19 6.17
N ILE A 556 9.22 -10.29 6.38
CA ILE A 556 9.08 -9.03 7.14
C ILE A 556 7.99 -8.10 6.56
N THR A 557 7.83 -8.08 5.23
CA THR A 557 6.88 -7.21 4.53
C THR A 557 5.72 -7.99 3.92
N SER A 558 5.93 -9.25 3.53
CA SER A 558 4.87 -10.12 3.05
C SER A 558 3.88 -10.49 4.16
N CYS A 559 4.32 -10.64 5.41
CA CYS A 559 3.42 -10.95 6.53
C CYS A 559 2.37 -9.85 6.76
N ILE A 560 2.73 -8.59 6.48
CA ILE A 560 1.82 -7.45 6.58
C ILE A 560 0.77 -7.52 5.47
N VAL A 561 1.16 -7.84 4.23
CA VAL A 561 0.23 -8.05 3.11
C VAL A 561 -0.76 -9.17 3.46
N TRP A 562 -0.27 -10.32 3.91
CA TRP A 562 -1.10 -11.46 4.34
C TRP A 562 -2.01 -11.11 5.54
N GLY A 563 -1.51 -10.36 6.52
CA GLY A 563 -2.28 -9.87 7.66
C GLY A 563 -3.42 -8.93 7.25
N PHE A 564 -3.14 -7.95 6.37
CA PHE A 564 -4.14 -7.03 5.84
C PHE A 564 -5.14 -7.71 4.90
N MET A 565 -4.73 -8.70 4.10
CA MET A 565 -5.63 -9.55 3.32
C MET A 565 -6.56 -10.38 4.22
N THR A 566 -6.02 -10.99 5.27
CA THR A 566 -6.77 -11.81 6.24
C THR A 566 -7.76 -10.97 7.05
N MET A 567 -7.34 -9.77 7.47
CA MET A 567 -8.21 -8.77 8.09
C MET A 567 -9.33 -8.33 7.13
N SER A 568 -9.00 -8.04 5.87
CA SER A 568 -9.96 -7.64 4.85
C SER A 568 -10.99 -8.73 4.57
N ALA A 569 -10.57 -9.99 4.50
CA ALA A 569 -11.48 -11.13 4.37
C ALA A 569 -12.45 -11.22 5.56
N GLY A 570 -11.97 -10.98 6.78
CA GLY A 570 -12.82 -10.90 7.97
C GLY A 570 -13.77 -9.69 8.01
N MET A 571 -13.45 -8.63 7.28
CA MET A 571 -14.32 -7.45 7.07
C MET A 571 -15.27 -7.62 5.86
N LEU A 572 -15.07 -8.62 5.00
CA LEU A 572 -15.86 -8.91 3.80
C LEU A 572 -16.70 -10.18 3.90
N LYS A 573 -16.50 -11.04 4.92
CA LYS A 573 -17.15 -12.36 5.05
C LYS A 573 -18.68 -12.36 4.99
N ASP A 574 -19.31 -11.25 5.41
CA ASP A 574 -20.77 -11.08 5.44
C ASP A 574 -21.30 -10.35 4.16
N VAL A 575 -20.41 -9.94 3.25
CA VAL A 575 -20.72 -9.13 2.05
C VAL A 575 -21.13 -10.01 0.87
N LYS A 576 -22.43 -10.02 0.55
CA LYS A 576 -22.96 -10.65 -0.66
C LYS A 576 -22.71 -9.78 -1.90
N PHE A 577 -21.59 -9.97 -2.57
CA PHE A 577 -21.38 -9.43 -3.92
C PHE A 577 -22.34 -10.13 -4.90
N LYS A 578 -23.35 -9.40 -5.42
CA LYS A 578 -24.15 -9.88 -6.56
C LYS A 578 -23.20 -10.22 -7.72
N THR A 579 -23.22 -11.47 -8.18
CA THR A 579 -22.50 -11.94 -9.37
C THR A 579 -23.05 -11.21 -10.60
N ALA A 580 -22.18 -10.90 -11.57
CA ALA A 580 -22.61 -10.27 -12.81
C ALA A 580 -23.12 -11.32 -13.82
N GLN A 581 -24.35 -11.79 -13.60
CA GLN A 581 -25.17 -12.50 -14.59
C GLN A 581 -26.59 -11.90 -14.54
N SER A 582 -27.26 -11.87 -15.68
CA SER A 582 -28.56 -11.20 -15.92
C SER A 582 -28.66 -9.74 -15.46
N SER A 583 -28.05 -8.83 -16.22
CA SER A 583 -28.88 -7.88 -16.97
C SER A 583 -29.09 -8.49 -18.38
N ASP A 584 -30.21 -8.35 -19.08
CA ASP A 584 -31.43 -7.56 -18.85
C ASP A 584 -32.66 -8.50 -18.99
N THR A 585 -33.79 -8.28 -18.32
CA THR A 585 -34.72 -7.15 -18.54
C THR A 585 -35.70 -7.00 -17.37
N LYS A 586 -36.45 -5.88 -17.34
CA LYS A 586 -37.43 -5.45 -16.31
C LYS A 586 -36.82 -4.91 -14.99
N ASP A 587 -36.15 -3.75 -15.05
CA ASP A 587 -36.15 -2.80 -13.91
C ASP A 587 -35.81 -1.34 -14.30
N VAL A 588 -36.32 -0.87 -15.45
CA VAL A 588 -36.04 0.49 -16.01
C VAL A 588 -37.28 1.40 -15.95
N LYS A 589 -38.20 1.16 -15.00
CA LYS A 589 -39.42 1.98 -14.80
C LYS A 589 -39.77 2.30 -13.34
N SER A 590 -38.93 1.91 -12.38
CA SER A 590 -39.20 2.01 -10.94
C SER A 590 -38.45 3.16 -10.23
N SER A 591 -37.50 3.83 -10.90
CA SER A 591 -36.52 4.74 -10.29
C SER A 591 -36.69 6.24 -10.60
N GLN A 592 -37.78 6.65 -11.23
CA GLN A 592 -38.07 8.07 -11.56
C GLN A 592 -39.15 8.75 -10.68
N ILE A 593 -39.65 8.09 -9.63
CA ILE A 593 -40.78 8.60 -8.81
C ILE A 593 -40.39 8.77 -7.33
N TYR A 594 -39.24 9.40 -7.05
CA TYR A 594 -38.83 9.77 -5.68
C TYR A 594 -38.10 11.13 -5.53
N GLU A 595 -38.08 12.00 -6.56
CA GLU A 595 -37.46 13.35 -6.48
C GLU A 595 -38.41 14.50 -6.89
N THR A 596 -39.68 14.47 -6.45
CA THR A 596 -40.63 15.61 -6.58
C THR A 596 -41.65 15.71 -5.43
N LYS A 597 -41.23 15.65 -4.16
CA LYS A 597 -42.12 15.96 -3.01
C LYS A 597 -41.41 16.34 -1.69
N SER A 598 -40.73 17.48 -1.65
CA SER A 598 -40.21 18.07 -0.39
C SER A 598 -40.08 19.60 -0.35
N ASP A 599 -40.72 20.35 -1.26
CA ASP A 599 -40.51 21.81 -1.43
C ASP A 599 -41.82 22.62 -1.55
N LYS A 600 -42.90 22.21 -0.87
CA LYS A 600 -44.13 23.03 -0.75
C LYS A 600 -44.73 23.16 0.65
N ASP A 601 -44.40 22.29 1.60
CA ASP A 601 -45.05 22.24 2.91
C ASP A 601 -44.25 22.92 4.05
N VAL A 602 -43.46 23.95 3.72
CA VAL A 602 -42.73 24.80 4.70
C VAL A 602 -42.99 26.30 4.46
N LYS A 603 -44.26 26.67 4.26
CA LYS A 603 -44.70 28.08 4.26
C LYS A 603 -46.18 28.29 4.61
N ALA A 604 -46.71 27.45 5.52
CA ALA A 604 -48.14 27.44 5.90
C ALA A 604 -48.37 27.33 7.42
N GLN A 605 -47.56 28.00 8.25
CA GLN A 605 -47.77 28.00 9.70
C GLN A 605 -47.27 29.27 10.43
N SER A 606 -47.66 30.45 9.91
CA SER A 606 -47.52 31.73 10.63
C SER A 606 -48.63 32.70 10.20
N GLN A 607 -49.17 33.45 11.16
CA GLN A 607 -50.21 34.48 11.01
C GLN A 607 -51.58 33.94 10.55
N GLY A 608 -52.57 34.05 11.47
CA GLY A 608 -53.92 33.53 11.27
C GLY A 608 -54.86 33.88 12.43
N ASN A 609 -54.80 35.13 12.92
CA ASN A 609 -55.70 35.63 13.96
C ASN A 609 -55.79 37.17 13.86
N GLY A 610 -56.90 37.69 13.32
CA GLY A 610 -57.10 39.12 13.07
C GLY A 610 -58.39 39.40 12.30
N LYS A 611 -59.31 40.16 12.90
CA LYS A 611 -60.66 40.45 12.38
C LYS A 611 -60.67 41.57 11.32
N LYS A 612 -61.75 41.53 10.53
CA LYS A 612 -62.66 42.65 10.14
C LYS A 612 -62.51 43.33 8.75
N SER A 613 -63.71 43.49 8.15
CA SER A 613 -64.22 44.56 7.26
C SER A 613 -63.50 44.94 5.96
N ASP A 614 -64.21 44.71 4.85
CA ASP A 614 -64.74 45.72 3.91
C ASP A 614 -63.82 46.91 3.51
N ASP A 615 -63.54 47.04 2.20
CA ASP A 615 -64.26 48.00 1.33
C ASP A 615 -64.09 47.64 -0.17
N GLN A 616 -64.57 48.51 -1.08
CA GLN A 616 -64.83 48.24 -2.51
C GLN A 616 -63.79 48.81 -3.51
N THR A 617 -64.16 48.70 -4.79
CA THR A 617 -63.84 49.53 -5.98
C THR A 617 -62.57 49.33 -6.83
N ALA A 618 -62.80 49.65 -8.12
CA ALA A 618 -61.99 49.70 -9.35
C ALA A 618 -60.57 50.32 -9.25
N GLY A 619 -59.70 50.20 -10.27
CA GLY A 619 -59.81 49.56 -11.59
C GLY A 619 -58.80 50.15 -12.61
N PHE A 620 -59.00 49.86 -13.91
CA PHE A 620 -58.15 50.28 -15.06
C PHE A 620 -56.68 49.76 -15.09
N GLU A 621 -55.92 49.87 -16.20
CA GLU A 621 -56.14 49.43 -17.60
C GLU A 621 -54.82 49.61 -18.40
N SER A 622 -54.50 48.71 -19.35
CA SER A 622 -53.43 48.83 -20.38
C SER A 622 -51.96 48.98 -19.89
N GLY A 623 -50.92 48.72 -20.70
CA GLY A 623 -50.89 48.08 -22.03
C GLY A 623 -49.46 48.03 -22.63
N GLU A 624 -49.26 47.07 -23.56
CA GLU A 624 -48.27 47.08 -24.68
C GLU A 624 -46.73 47.16 -24.43
N ILE A 625 -45.84 46.93 -25.42
CA ILE A 625 -45.56 45.73 -26.27
C ILE A 625 -44.22 45.90 -27.06
N LYS A 626 -43.58 44.80 -27.54
CA LYS A 626 -42.38 44.72 -28.46
C LYS A 626 -41.01 45.17 -27.86
N SER A 627 -39.81 44.60 -28.15
CA SER A 627 -39.06 44.08 -29.35
C SER A 627 -38.18 45.18 -30.01
N GLU A 628 -37.00 44.98 -30.65
CA GLU A 628 -36.27 43.84 -31.31
C GLU A 628 -34.70 44.02 -31.20
N LYS A 629 -33.84 42.98 -31.22
CA LYS A 629 -32.97 42.39 -32.31
C LYS A 629 -31.91 43.27 -33.05
N GLY A 630 -30.72 42.66 -33.31
CA GLY A 630 -29.61 43.08 -34.21
C GLY A 630 -28.23 43.02 -33.50
N SER A 631 -27.10 42.43 -33.95
CA SER A 631 -26.37 42.29 -35.25
C SER A 631 -25.49 43.52 -35.60
N GLU A 632 -24.25 43.45 -36.13
CA GLU A 632 -23.35 42.34 -36.52
C GLU A 632 -21.86 42.77 -36.76
N SER A 633 -20.90 41.83 -36.69
CA SER A 633 -19.67 41.71 -37.53
C SER A 633 -18.45 42.67 -37.46
N SER A 634 -17.30 42.08 -37.88
CA SER A 634 -16.19 42.62 -38.71
C SER A 634 -14.77 42.83 -38.11
N GLU A 635 -13.77 42.56 -38.98
CA GLU A 635 -12.30 42.48 -38.81
C GLU A 635 -11.67 43.08 -40.09
N PRO A 636 -10.43 43.64 -40.12
CA PRO A 636 -9.34 42.93 -40.86
C PRO A 636 -7.85 43.31 -40.53
N GLY A 637 -6.91 42.45 -40.99
CA GLY A 637 -5.54 42.75 -41.50
C GLY A 637 -4.46 43.36 -40.57
N SER A 638 -3.15 43.01 -40.55
CA SER A 638 -2.16 42.34 -41.42
C SER A 638 -1.19 43.27 -42.20
N ASP A 639 0.12 43.28 -41.86
CA ASP A 639 1.23 43.16 -42.84
C ASP A 639 2.66 43.01 -42.22
N LYS A 640 3.72 42.90 -43.06
CA LYS A 640 5.14 42.59 -42.72
C LYS A 640 6.18 43.49 -43.42
N ASN A 641 7.41 43.55 -42.87
CA ASN A 641 8.80 43.60 -43.46
C ASN A 641 9.83 44.01 -42.34
N SER A 642 11.17 43.83 -42.33
CA SER A 642 12.27 43.50 -43.28
C SER A 642 12.80 44.69 -44.13
N GLU A 643 14.07 44.87 -44.53
CA GLU A 643 15.41 44.20 -44.48
C GLU A 643 16.52 45.30 -44.47
N SER A 644 17.85 45.11 -44.29
CA SER A 644 18.75 44.11 -43.65
C SER A 644 20.22 44.64 -43.66
N GLY A 645 21.25 43.81 -43.36
CA GLY A 645 22.69 44.15 -43.44
C GLY A 645 23.34 44.80 -42.19
N GLU A 646 24.67 44.87 -42.00
CA GLU A 646 25.82 44.14 -42.59
C GLU A 646 27.10 44.39 -41.72
N GLY A 647 28.20 43.63 -41.88
CA GLY A 647 29.56 44.04 -41.42
C GLY A 647 30.25 43.25 -40.28
N ASN A 648 31.57 43.05 -40.44
CA ASN A 648 32.60 42.47 -39.54
C ASN A 648 33.94 43.26 -39.85
N PRO A 649 35.18 42.98 -39.36
CA PRO A 649 35.73 42.02 -38.38
C PRO A 649 36.82 42.64 -37.42
N GLU A 650 37.83 41.82 -37.01
CA GLU A 650 39.16 42.17 -36.42
C GLU A 650 39.29 42.36 -34.88
N LYS A 651 40.42 42.07 -34.18
CA LYS A 651 41.58 41.13 -34.35
C LYS A 651 42.40 41.00 -33.02
N GLY A 652 43.32 40.03 -32.95
CA GLY A 652 44.39 39.91 -31.91
C GLY A 652 44.20 38.71 -30.95
N SER A 653 45.07 37.69 -30.76
CA SER A 653 46.55 37.49 -30.80
C SER A 653 47.31 38.19 -29.66
N GLU A 654 48.21 37.56 -28.88
CA GLU A 654 49.16 36.46 -29.16
C GLU A 654 49.50 35.54 -27.94
N SER A 655 50.28 34.46 -28.21
CA SER A 655 51.34 33.75 -27.42
C SER A 655 51.27 33.58 -25.87
N GLY A 656 51.90 32.56 -25.24
CA GLY A 656 52.71 31.43 -25.72
C GLY A 656 53.55 30.77 -24.58
N LYS A 657 54.33 29.72 -24.91
CA LYS A 657 55.19 28.86 -24.02
C LYS A 657 54.40 27.91 -23.10
N VAL A 658 54.66 26.60 -22.93
CA VAL A 658 55.76 25.65 -23.27
C VAL A 658 56.97 25.60 -22.31
N LYS A 659 56.94 24.68 -21.33
CA LYS A 659 57.88 23.52 -21.23
C LYS A 659 57.50 22.50 -20.11
N PRO A 660 57.94 21.22 -20.19
CA PRO A 660 57.63 20.17 -19.20
C PRO A 660 58.86 19.60 -18.43
N GLY A 661 58.61 18.88 -17.33
CA GLY A 661 59.57 17.98 -16.65
C GLY A 661 59.38 17.89 -15.11
N LYS A 662 59.97 16.92 -14.39
CA LYS A 662 60.56 15.61 -14.79
C LYS A 662 60.87 14.72 -13.55
N LYS A 663 60.50 13.43 -13.60
CA LYS A 663 61.09 12.25 -12.90
C LYS A 663 61.08 12.11 -11.35
N SER A 664 60.99 10.82 -10.96
CA SER A 664 61.41 10.18 -9.69
C SER A 664 60.53 10.41 -8.45
N GLY A 665 60.50 9.51 -7.45
CA GLY A 665 61.30 8.29 -7.23
C GLY A 665 60.51 6.97 -7.15
N ASN A 666 61.23 5.86 -6.98
CA ASN A 666 60.73 4.48 -6.96
C ASN A 666 61.12 3.80 -5.64
N THR A 667 60.17 3.24 -4.90
CA THR A 667 60.46 2.49 -3.66
C THR A 667 59.59 1.23 -3.55
N LYS A 668 60.19 0.14 -3.06
CA LYS A 668 59.65 -1.22 -3.15
C LYS A 668 58.64 -1.58 -2.06
N ALA A 669 57.82 -2.58 -2.40
CA ALA A 669 56.90 -3.32 -1.55
C ALA A 669 57.47 -3.78 -0.19
N ARG A 670 56.57 -4.02 0.77
CA ARG A 670 56.81 -4.97 1.86
C ARG A 670 55.51 -5.71 2.24
N HIS A 671 55.55 -7.05 2.24
CA HIS A 671 54.49 -7.87 2.82
C HIS A 671 54.37 -7.61 4.34
N ARG A 672 53.17 -7.82 4.89
CA ARG A 672 53.03 -8.49 6.19
C ARG A 672 51.86 -9.48 6.16
N LYS A 673 51.97 -10.53 6.97
CA LYS A 673 51.01 -11.65 7.05
C LYS A 673 49.94 -11.37 8.10
N LYS A 674 48.89 -12.20 8.05
CA LYS A 674 47.96 -12.53 9.15
C LYS A 674 48.67 -12.60 10.51
N ALA A 675 47.96 -12.13 11.54
CA ALA A 675 47.61 -13.00 12.67
C ALA A 675 46.12 -13.32 12.48
#